data_AF-A0A3D0HM22-F1
#
_entry.id   AF-A0A3D0HM22-F1
#
_cell.length_a   1.000
_cell.length_b   1.000
_cell.length_c   1.000
_cell.angle_alpha   90.00
_cell.angle_beta   90.00
_cell.angle_gamma   90.00
#
_symmetry.space_group_name_H-M   'P 1'
#
loop_
_entity.id
_entity.type
_entity.pdbx_description
1 polymer ?
#
loop_
_entity_poly.entity_id
_entity_poly.type
_entity_poly.pdbx_seq_one_letter_code
_entity_poly.pdbx_strand_id
1 'polypeptide(L)'
;MIHADTAQAAKKYTISKSTKPCNSAYIKEKGYNSKSKNYYTIKSYLEKLKKQGGGTLVLKKGTYKICSTLTVPSNVTIQLKNGVVLKKTDKTGSKSLKAGKVMFKLTSAKAKDYKGTKKVVITSNKKATIDLGKVKNAVAIDMGHNYNVSISNLKFRNKNAGTYINVAGSRTVKVTNCTFQGNKNYTGGSYQAAVMVNAYKSTPCNTVTIDGNTFTDLENGIRSTKYKKEVYAEGITIRNNKFKNMEISAVTGKMWTGAALTGNTIYRGDAAKGTAFAFQMYSMTEPEISGNTIDKCRTPIYFGRASKVDNSISAAKISSMENNTVTDAVVYYVIQKHDAESRLLYFKDKNEKDFRITPETTPYRGHYETTSGYTANSGQAKTYYVFRSYMEQLEYTGGGTITVAAGTYTLSHSVCIPSNVTVNFEDGVKIQKVKAVNTNLATNKTMFELVPPSKEGVKNSIGGYNGSQNVTLQGNGSTIFDCAYTLNAMAVVMGHAQNINIRNIAFTNENGSHFIELNSSKNVTVENCSFTDFKIYNNKSHKEAINIDSTDSNNNGFNYEWSNHDRTACDTVMINNCMFTNMGVAVGSHTYSVAMNDVNTQVYHENITIQNCKVSQTYNAAIRMMNWRNAVIQNNEFLGIQGIEDNKGYNYTCILVKGAVNPTITKNTFEKAGTKKNYAVVIYEKTQPAVEGAIAAGYADTYSVLSDENRAALRDNTVKGLCYKRFLTRKADGTNDLYLEDGVTKNPNNLFNNASNASEGDNAAITDDGKEDATE
;
A
#
# COMPACT_ATOMS: atom_id res chain seq x y z
N MET A 1 8.20 -72.39 -7.81
CA MET A 1 7.47 -72.39 -6.52
C MET A 1 7.74 -71.06 -5.82
N ILE A 2 6.70 -70.24 -5.68
CA ILE A 2 6.75 -68.92 -5.04
C ILE A 2 6.59 -69.14 -3.55
N HIS A 3 7.61 -68.87 -2.74
CA HIS A 3 7.47 -68.84 -1.30
C HIS A 3 6.61 -67.64 -0.90
N ALA A 4 5.39 -67.94 -0.46
CA ALA A 4 4.50 -66.97 0.15
C ALA A 4 5.13 -66.42 1.43
N ASP A 5 5.46 -65.13 1.42
CA ASP A 5 5.85 -64.36 2.58
C ASP A 5 4.64 -64.24 3.52
N THR A 6 4.48 -65.18 4.45
CA THR A 6 3.53 -65.06 5.55
C THR A 6 3.92 -63.86 6.41
N ALA A 7 3.18 -62.75 6.28
CA ALA A 7 3.32 -61.57 7.13
C ALA A 7 3.02 -61.94 8.59
N GLN A 8 4.08 -62.25 9.36
CA GLN A 8 3.98 -62.52 10.79
C GLN A 8 3.41 -61.27 11.50
N ALA A 9 2.28 -61.44 12.19
CA ALA A 9 1.62 -60.34 12.92
C ALA A 9 2.62 -59.59 13.83
N ALA A 10 2.67 -58.26 13.69
CA ALA A 10 3.60 -57.42 14.43
C ALA A 10 3.46 -57.64 15.95
N LYS A 11 4.56 -58.04 16.61
CA LYS A 11 4.56 -58.39 18.04
C LYS A 11 4.13 -57.20 18.89
N LYS A 12 3.23 -57.39 19.85
CA LYS A 12 2.66 -56.34 20.69
C LYS A 12 2.81 -56.69 22.18
N TYR A 13 3.46 -55.81 22.94
CA TYR A 13 3.59 -55.93 24.40
C TYR A 13 2.91 -54.77 25.10
N THR A 14 2.18 -55.06 26.18
CA THR A 14 1.54 -54.02 27.00
C THR A 14 2.10 -54.08 28.42
N ILE A 15 2.59 -52.95 28.92
CA ILE A 15 3.20 -52.84 30.25
C ILE A 15 2.48 -51.80 31.11
N SER A 16 2.52 -51.99 32.42
CA SER A 16 2.07 -51.04 33.46
C SER A 16 3.25 -50.59 34.33
N LYS A 17 3.01 -49.65 35.25
CA LYS A 17 4.03 -49.20 36.22
C LYS A 17 4.55 -50.31 37.15
N SER A 18 3.82 -51.41 37.28
CA SER A 18 4.17 -52.58 38.12
C SER A 18 4.71 -53.76 37.32
N THR A 19 4.68 -53.72 35.98
CA THR A 19 5.25 -54.77 35.14
C THR A 19 6.75 -54.93 35.44
N LYS A 20 7.19 -56.18 35.61
CA LYS A 20 8.61 -56.52 35.78
C LYS A 20 9.32 -56.59 34.41
N PRO A 21 10.65 -56.46 34.36
CA PRO A 21 11.41 -56.70 33.13
C PRO A 21 11.09 -58.06 32.50
N CYS A 22 11.00 -58.14 31.17
CA CYS A 22 10.76 -59.40 30.47
C CYS A 22 12.01 -60.29 30.37
N ASN A 23 13.18 -59.75 30.74
CA ASN A 23 14.39 -60.51 30.98
C ASN A 23 14.70 -60.43 32.48
N SER A 24 14.61 -61.57 33.17
CA SER A 24 14.81 -61.67 34.62
C SER A 24 16.22 -61.30 35.08
N ALA A 25 17.22 -61.33 34.18
CA ALA A 25 18.58 -60.86 34.48
C ALA A 25 18.59 -59.41 34.96
N TYR A 26 17.70 -58.56 34.41
CA TYR A 26 17.60 -57.16 34.82
C TYR A 26 17.11 -56.95 36.26
N ILE A 27 16.43 -57.93 36.85
CA ILE A 27 15.97 -57.85 38.25
C ILE A 27 17.16 -58.08 39.20
N LYS A 28 18.17 -58.84 38.76
CA LYS A 28 19.38 -59.18 39.53
C LYS A 28 20.49 -58.13 39.40
N GLU A 29 20.34 -57.15 38.50
CA GLU A 29 21.30 -56.06 38.32
C GLU A 29 21.45 -55.21 39.59
N LYS A 30 22.69 -54.90 40.00
CA LYS A 30 22.98 -54.00 41.14
C LYS A 30 22.32 -52.62 41.01
N GLY A 31 21.96 -52.23 39.78
CA GLY A 31 21.28 -50.98 39.48
C GLY A 31 19.77 -51.01 39.65
N TYR A 32 19.13 -52.18 39.79
CA TYR A 32 17.67 -52.35 39.80
C TYR A 32 17.08 -52.04 41.19
N ASN A 33 16.35 -50.92 41.29
CA ASN A 33 15.73 -50.47 42.54
C ASN A 33 14.47 -49.63 42.26
N SER A 34 13.82 -49.10 43.30
CA SER A 34 12.58 -48.32 43.19
C SER A 34 12.68 -47.07 42.27
N LYS A 35 13.89 -46.52 42.07
CA LYS A 35 14.17 -45.35 41.21
C LYS A 35 14.49 -45.72 39.75
N SER A 36 14.94 -46.95 39.49
CA SER A 36 15.38 -47.42 38.16
C SER A 36 14.50 -48.55 37.57
N LYS A 37 13.56 -49.12 38.34
CA LYS A 37 12.75 -50.27 37.91
C LYS A 37 12.00 -50.04 36.60
N ASN A 38 11.44 -48.85 36.37
CA ASN A 38 10.72 -48.55 35.12
C ASN A 38 11.67 -48.44 33.92
N TYR A 39 12.87 -47.87 34.13
CA TYR A 39 13.92 -47.83 33.11
C TYR A 39 14.29 -49.25 32.65
N TYR A 40 14.64 -50.14 33.58
CA TYR A 40 15.01 -51.51 33.24
C TYR A 40 13.85 -52.31 32.61
N THR A 41 12.62 -52.08 33.09
CA THR A 41 11.43 -52.71 32.51
C THR A 41 11.30 -52.32 31.05
N ILE A 42 11.24 -51.02 30.73
CA ILE A 42 11.08 -50.55 29.35
C ILE A 42 12.27 -50.98 28.48
N LYS A 43 13.51 -50.88 29.01
CA LYS A 43 14.72 -51.33 28.33
C LYS A 43 14.61 -52.80 27.90
N SER A 44 14.18 -53.68 28.80
CA SER A 44 14.06 -55.11 28.52
C SER A 44 13.08 -55.42 27.38
N TYR A 45 11.95 -54.72 27.32
CA TYR A 45 10.96 -54.91 26.26
C TYR A 45 11.42 -54.31 24.93
N LEU A 46 12.12 -53.17 24.94
CA LEU A 46 12.74 -52.62 23.72
C LEU A 46 13.81 -53.56 23.15
N GLU A 47 14.62 -54.19 24.00
CA GLU A 47 15.60 -55.20 23.57
C GLU A 47 14.92 -56.47 23.05
N LYS A 48 13.81 -56.89 23.66
CA LYS A 48 13.01 -58.02 23.17
C LYS A 48 12.44 -57.71 21.78
N LEU A 49 11.89 -56.52 21.57
CA LEU A 49 11.40 -56.07 20.25
C LEU A 49 12.54 -55.99 19.23
N LYS A 50 13.73 -55.53 19.63
CA LYS A 50 14.92 -55.53 18.76
C LYS A 50 15.24 -56.94 18.26
N LYS A 51 15.28 -57.93 19.16
CA LYS A 51 15.54 -59.33 18.81
C LYS A 51 14.45 -59.94 17.91
N GLN A 52 13.24 -59.41 17.98
CA GLN A 52 12.08 -59.85 17.21
C GLN A 52 11.88 -59.07 15.90
N GLY A 53 12.83 -58.22 15.51
CA GLY A 53 12.76 -57.46 14.26
C GLY A 53 11.83 -56.24 14.27
N GLY A 54 11.12 -55.98 15.37
CA GLY A 54 10.20 -54.85 15.52
C GLY A 54 8.97 -55.17 16.36
N GLY A 55 8.01 -54.25 16.37
CA GLY A 55 6.70 -54.41 17.00
C GLY A 55 6.25 -53.22 17.84
N THR A 56 5.21 -53.40 18.63
CA THR A 56 4.56 -52.35 19.42
C THR A 56 4.77 -52.54 20.92
N LEU A 57 5.25 -51.51 21.61
CA LEU A 57 5.26 -51.41 23.06
C LEU A 57 4.20 -50.42 23.53
N VAL A 58 3.19 -50.90 24.24
CA VAL A 58 2.09 -50.12 24.80
C VAL A 58 2.33 -49.86 26.29
N LEU A 59 2.30 -48.60 26.71
CA LEU A 59 2.37 -48.22 28.12
C LEU A 59 0.97 -47.85 28.61
N LYS A 60 0.50 -48.52 29.66
CA LYS A 60 -0.75 -48.18 30.37
C LYS A 60 -0.55 -46.93 31.25
N LYS A 61 -1.65 -46.27 31.61
CA LYS A 61 -1.71 -45.12 32.53
C LYS A 61 -0.77 -45.28 33.72
N GLY A 62 -0.02 -44.23 34.03
CA GLY A 62 0.93 -44.23 35.15
C GLY A 62 2.15 -43.37 34.90
N THR A 63 2.89 -43.06 35.97
CA THR A 63 4.17 -42.36 35.88
C THR A 63 5.32 -43.37 35.85
N TYR A 64 6.16 -43.29 34.83
CA TYR A 64 7.34 -44.13 34.63
C TYR A 64 8.59 -43.25 34.78
N LYS A 65 9.42 -43.55 35.78
CA LYS A 65 10.66 -42.80 36.03
C LYS A 65 11.79 -43.34 35.16
N ILE A 66 12.36 -42.49 34.32
CA ILE A 66 13.42 -42.83 33.38
C ILE A 66 14.72 -42.14 33.82
N CYS A 67 15.57 -42.88 34.54
CA CYS A 67 16.81 -42.36 35.09
C CYS A 67 17.98 -42.39 34.07
N SER A 68 17.97 -43.33 33.13
CA SER A 68 19.00 -43.48 32.10
C SER A 68 18.43 -43.63 30.68
N THR A 69 19.29 -43.61 29.67
CA THR A 69 18.91 -43.55 28.25
C THR A 69 18.31 -44.87 27.77
N LEU A 70 17.13 -44.80 27.16
CA LEU A 70 16.48 -45.91 26.46
C LEU A 70 16.80 -45.85 24.97
N THR A 71 17.49 -46.87 24.46
CA THR A 71 17.74 -47.01 23.02
C THR A 71 16.51 -47.61 22.33
N VAL A 72 15.95 -46.90 21.35
CA VAL A 72 14.81 -47.39 20.58
C VAL A 72 15.32 -48.05 19.29
N PRO A 73 15.01 -49.35 19.06
CA PRO A 73 15.44 -50.06 17.85
C PRO A 73 14.52 -49.75 16.67
N SER A 74 14.92 -50.19 15.48
CA SER A 74 14.14 -50.01 14.25
C SER A 74 12.81 -50.78 14.31
N ASN A 75 11.85 -50.37 13.48
CA ASN A 75 10.53 -50.99 13.32
C ASN A 75 9.71 -51.05 14.63
N VAL A 76 9.94 -50.11 15.55
CA VAL A 76 9.24 -50.07 16.84
C VAL A 76 8.22 -48.94 16.90
N THR A 77 7.02 -49.30 17.36
CA THR A 77 6.00 -48.36 17.79
C THR A 77 5.93 -48.32 19.31
N ILE A 78 6.14 -47.15 19.92
CA ILE A 78 5.88 -46.89 21.33
C ILE A 78 4.53 -46.17 21.43
N GLN A 79 3.52 -46.84 21.98
CA GLN A 79 2.18 -46.29 22.15
C GLN A 79 1.92 -45.95 23.61
N LEU A 80 1.81 -44.67 23.93
CA LEU A 80 1.52 -44.18 25.27
C LEU A 80 0.01 -43.97 25.43
N LYS A 81 -0.64 -44.76 26.29
CA LYS A 81 -2.07 -44.56 26.58
C LYS A 81 -2.31 -43.28 27.38
N ASN A 82 -3.57 -42.87 27.44
CA ASN A 82 -3.99 -41.70 28.22
C ASN A 82 -3.53 -41.78 29.69
N GLY A 83 -3.02 -40.67 30.21
CA GLY A 83 -2.49 -40.55 31.57
C GLY A 83 -1.12 -41.21 31.80
N VAL A 84 -0.42 -41.64 30.74
CA VAL A 84 1.01 -41.97 30.84
C VAL A 84 1.83 -40.69 31.06
N VAL A 85 2.74 -40.74 32.03
CA VAL A 85 3.78 -39.73 32.23
C VAL A 85 5.14 -40.43 32.18
N LEU A 86 5.93 -40.17 31.15
CA LEU A 86 7.34 -40.54 31.12
C LEU A 86 8.13 -39.41 31.75
N LYS A 87 8.65 -39.62 32.97
CA LYS A 87 9.35 -38.59 33.72
C LYS A 87 10.85 -38.86 33.74
N LYS A 88 11.63 -37.98 33.12
CA LYS A 88 13.09 -38.00 33.23
C LYS A 88 13.48 -37.66 34.67
N THR A 89 14.48 -38.38 35.18
CA THR A 89 15.13 -38.08 36.47
C THR A 89 16.62 -38.34 36.34
N ASP A 90 17.42 -37.72 37.20
CA ASP A 90 18.84 -38.00 37.41
C ASP A 90 19.09 -38.92 38.62
N LYS A 91 18.03 -39.25 39.38
CA LYS A 91 18.11 -40.12 40.55
C LYS A 91 18.09 -41.59 40.11
N THR A 92 19.25 -42.25 40.14
CA THR A 92 19.40 -43.68 39.80
C THR A 92 19.24 -44.60 41.01
N GLY A 93 19.55 -44.10 42.21
CA GLY A 93 19.50 -44.87 43.45
C GLY A 93 20.62 -45.90 43.60
N SER A 94 21.59 -45.93 42.68
CA SER A 94 22.73 -46.84 42.73
C SER A 94 23.91 -46.22 41.98
N LYS A 95 25.12 -46.39 42.52
CA LYS A 95 26.38 -45.98 41.87
C LYS A 95 26.69 -46.81 40.61
N SER A 96 26.12 -48.03 40.50
CA SER A 96 26.35 -48.90 39.34
C SER A 96 25.59 -48.48 38.08
N LEU A 97 24.62 -47.58 38.20
CA LEU A 97 23.85 -47.04 37.06
C LEU A 97 24.09 -45.54 36.94
N LYS A 98 24.64 -45.11 35.80
CA LYS A 98 24.80 -43.68 35.48
C LYS A 98 23.51 -43.09 34.94
N ALA A 99 23.19 -41.87 35.40
CA ALA A 99 22.08 -41.10 34.88
C ALA A 99 22.36 -40.64 33.45
N GLY A 100 21.42 -40.88 32.54
CA GLY A 100 21.48 -40.39 31.16
C GLY A 100 20.93 -38.98 31.03
N LYS A 101 21.33 -38.22 30.02
CA LYS A 101 20.69 -36.93 29.67
C LYS A 101 19.55 -37.08 28.67
N VAL A 102 19.61 -38.11 27.84
CA VAL A 102 18.60 -38.44 26.83
C VAL A 102 17.59 -39.42 27.43
N MET A 103 16.29 -39.24 27.16
CA MET A 103 15.26 -40.24 27.51
C MET A 103 15.20 -41.33 26.44
N PHE A 104 14.88 -40.97 25.20
CA PHE A 104 14.89 -41.88 24.05
C PHE A 104 16.01 -41.51 23.08
N LYS A 105 16.90 -42.47 22.82
CA LYS A 105 17.97 -42.33 21.83
C LYS A 105 17.66 -43.21 20.63
N LEU A 106 17.49 -42.59 19.47
CA LEU A 106 17.27 -43.22 18.18
C LEU A 106 18.55 -43.04 17.36
N THR A 107 19.68 -43.60 17.78
CA THR A 107 20.90 -43.52 16.97
C THR A 107 21.64 -44.84 16.97
N SER A 108 22.41 -45.06 15.91
CA SER A 108 23.47 -46.06 15.86
C SER A 108 24.80 -45.32 15.93
N ALA A 109 25.73 -45.76 16.79
CA ALA A 109 27.01 -45.08 17.00
C ALA A 109 27.87 -44.99 15.73
N LYS A 110 27.58 -45.82 14.72
CA LYS A 110 28.31 -45.90 13.44
C LYS A 110 27.47 -45.45 12.23
N ALA A 111 26.22 -45.01 12.44
CA ALA A 111 25.35 -44.63 11.33
C ALA A 111 25.84 -43.37 10.60
N LYS A 112 25.67 -43.37 9.27
CA LYS A 112 25.86 -42.26 8.35
C LYS A 112 24.70 -42.25 7.35
N ASP A 113 24.49 -41.15 6.65
CA ASP A 113 23.63 -41.09 5.44
C ASP A 113 22.23 -41.71 5.63
N TYR A 114 21.55 -41.33 6.71
CA TYR A 114 20.20 -41.79 7.02
C TYR A 114 20.07 -43.31 7.32
N LYS A 115 21.20 -44.00 7.56
CA LYS A 115 21.26 -45.46 7.84
C LYS A 115 21.22 -45.82 9.33
N GLY A 116 20.72 -44.92 10.17
CA GLY A 116 20.45 -45.14 11.59
C GLY A 116 19.17 -45.93 11.83
N THR A 117 18.54 -45.71 13.00
CA THR A 117 17.26 -46.36 13.34
C THR A 117 16.18 -45.97 12.33
N LYS A 118 15.37 -46.95 11.88
CA LYS A 118 14.35 -46.77 10.84
C LYS A 118 12.94 -47.11 11.34
N LYS A 119 11.91 -46.51 10.74
CA LYS A 119 10.49 -46.87 10.94
C LYS A 119 10.09 -46.88 12.42
N VAL A 120 10.36 -45.79 13.12
CA VAL A 120 10.00 -45.63 14.53
C VAL A 120 8.77 -44.75 14.67
N VAL A 121 7.82 -45.17 15.50
CA VAL A 121 6.64 -44.37 15.85
C VAL A 121 6.61 -44.18 17.36
N ILE A 122 6.52 -42.96 17.85
CA ILE A 122 6.28 -42.64 19.27
C ILE A 122 5.01 -41.81 19.33
N THR A 123 3.93 -42.40 19.82
CA THR A 123 2.61 -41.78 19.70
C THR A 123 1.75 -41.98 20.95
N SER A 124 0.72 -41.17 21.07
CA SER A 124 -0.37 -41.35 22.03
C SER A 124 -1.72 -41.24 21.35
N ASN A 125 -2.74 -41.85 21.96
CA ASN A 125 -4.13 -41.74 21.52
C ASN A 125 -4.94 -40.71 22.33
N LYS A 126 -4.31 -39.94 23.24
CA LYS A 126 -4.78 -38.71 23.92
C LYS A 126 -3.94 -38.45 25.20
N LYS A 127 -3.35 -37.25 25.35
CA LYS A 127 -2.80 -36.67 26.61
C LYS A 127 -1.63 -37.39 27.33
N ALA A 128 -0.84 -38.25 26.68
CA ALA A 128 0.40 -38.73 27.30
C ALA A 128 1.44 -37.59 27.41
N THR A 129 2.17 -37.56 28.52
CA THR A 129 3.16 -36.51 28.83
C THR A 129 4.57 -37.08 28.84
N ILE A 130 5.48 -36.44 28.13
CA ILE A 130 6.93 -36.57 28.31
C ILE A 130 7.39 -35.36 29.14
N ASP A 131 7.79 -35.65 30.37
CA ASP A 131 8.19 -34.68 31.38
C ASP A 131 9.70 -34.77 31.57
N LEU A 132 10.44 -33.72 31.19
CA LEU A 132 11.89 -33.69 31.35
C LEU A 132 12.35 -33.48 32.81
N GLY A 133 11.42 -33.32 33.75
CA GLY A 133 11.68 -33.32 35.18
C GLY A 133 12.62 -32.20 35.64
N LYS A 134 12.78 -31.13 34.85
CA LYS A 134 13.75 -30.05 35.03
C LYS A 134 15.21 -30.54 35.11
N VAL A 135 15.52 -31.71 34.55
CA VAL A 135 16.90 -32.21 34.46
C VAL A 135 17.69 -31.34 33.50
N LYS A 136 18.77 -30.72 33.98
CA LYS A 136 19.62 -29.80 33.20
C LYS A 136 20.14 -30.46 31.92
N ASN A 137 19.96 -29.77 30.79
CA ASN A 137 20.37 -30.20 29.43
C ASN A 137 19.77 -31.54 28.98
N ALA A 138 18.59 -31.90 29.49
CA ALA A 138 17.95 -33.14 29.08
C ALA A 138 17.37 -33.06 27.66
N VAL A 139 17.34 -34.21 26.98
CA VAL A 139 16.70 -34.37 25.68
C VAL A 139 15.65 -35.47 25.77
N ALA A 140 14.42 -35.22 25.33
CA ALA A 140 13.38 -36.26 25.37
C ALA A 140 13.61 -37.29 24.26
N ILE A 141 13.78 -36.84 23.02
CA ILE A 141 14.03 -37.70 21.86
C ILE A 141 15.23 -37.16 21.10
N ASP A 142 16.32 -37.91 21.08
CA ASP A 142 17.54 -37.59 20.35
C ASP A 142 17.70 -38.53 19.16
N MET A 143 17.78 -37.98 17.95
CA MET A 143 17.84 -38.74 16.71
C MET A 143 18.99 -38.23 15.81
N GLY A 144 19.71 -39.16 15.19
CA GLY A 144 20.91 -38.96 14.40
C GLY A 144 20.99 -39.99 13.27
N HIS A 145 20.99 -39.50 12.02
CA HIS A 145 21.00 -40.33 10.81
C HIS A 145 19.79 -41.27 10.66
N ASN A 146 18.60 -40.89 11.12
CA ASN A 146 17.43 -41.77 11.07
C ASN A 146 16.67 -41.69 9.76
N TYR A 147 15.78 -42.67 9.57
CA TYR A 147 14.88 -42.72 8.42
C TYR A 147 13.45 -43.10 8.85
N ASN A 148 12.45 -42.32 8.44
CA ASN A 148 11.03 -42.61 8.69
C ASN A 148 10.71 -42.70 10.20
N VAL A 149 10.73 -41.55 10.87
CA VAL A 149 10.38 -41.43 12.31
C VAL A 149 9.14 -40.55 12.47
N SER A 150 8.13 -41.04 13.19
CA SER A 150 6.91 -40.28 13.48
C SER A 150 6.71 -40.10 14.98
N ILE A 151 6.49 -38.86 15.40
CA ILE A 151 6.24 -38.46 16.79
C ILE A 151 4.91 -37.70 16.81
N SER A 152 3.91 -38.18 17.54
CA SER A 152 2.58 -37.56 17.48
C SER A 152 1.74 -37.61 18.74
N ASN A 153 0.88 -36.60 18.91
CA ASN A 153 -0.14 -36.52 19.97
C ASN A 153 0.42 -36.51 21.41
N LEU A 154 1.61 -35.93 21.61
CA LEU A 154 2.31 -35.91 22.90
C LEU A 154 2.34 -34.52 23.53
N LYS A 155 2.37 -34.47 24.86
CA LYS A 155 2.64 -33.26 25.63
C LYS A 155 4.07 -33.28 26.16
N PHE A 156 4.83 -32.22 25.92
CA PHE A 156 6.20 -32.05 26.39
C PHE A 156 6.27 -30.88 27.37
N ARG A 157 6.93 -31.08 28.52
CA ARG A 157 7.05 -30.04 29.55
C ARG A 157 8.30 -30.17 30.41
N ASN A 158 8.52 -29.15 31.24
CA ASN A 158 9.56 -29.12 32.27
C ASN A 158 10.99 -29.27 31.73
N LYS A 159 11.28 -28.68 30.57
CA LYS A 159 12.64 -28.47 30.06
C LYS A 159 13.46 -27.58 31.02
N ASN A 160 14.76 -27.85 31.18
CA ASN A 160 15.72 -27.00 31.88
C ASN A 160 17.00 -26.97 31.03
N ALA A 161 17.10 -25.98 30.14
CA ALA A 161 17.90 -26.10 28.92
C ALA A 161 17.62 -27.40 28.15
N GLY A 162 18.41 -27.70 27.12
CA GLY A 162 18.20 -28.89 26.29
C GLY A 162 17.11 -28.66 25.23
N THR A 163 16.49 -29.74 24.78
CA THR A 163 15.42 -29.69 23.78
C THR A 163 14.47 -30.87 23.98
N TYR A 164 13.23 -30.78 23.50
CA TYR A 164 12.35 -31.93 23.55
C TYR A 164 12.71 -32.93 22.44
N ILE A 165 12.92 -32.44 21.22
CA ILE A 165 13.22 -33.29 20.07
C ILE A 165 14.43 -32.72 19.34
N ASN A 166 15.51 -33.50 19.23
CA ASN A 166 16.65 -33.16 18.39
C ASN A 166 16.65 -34.00 17.12
N VAL A 167 16.24 -33.43 15.98
CA VAL A 167 16.34 -34.06 14.66
C VAL A 167 17.68 -33.69 14.03
N ALA A 168 18.62 -34.64 13.95
CA ALA A 168 19.93 -34.40 13.35
C ALA A 168 20.21 -35.33 12.17
N GLY A 169 20.52 -34.76 11.00
CA GLY A 169 20.95 -35.49 9.80
C GLY A 169 20.02 -36.63 9.39
N SER A 170 18.71 -36.45 9.59
CA SER A 170 17.69 -37.50 9.47
C SER A 170 16.75 -37.23 8.30
N ARG A 171 16.17 -38.31 7.75
CA ARG A 171 15.28 -38.26 6.58
C ARG A 171 13.88 -38.76 6.90
N THR A 172 12.85 -38.08 6.38
CA THR A 172 11.44 -38.45 6.58
C THR A 172 11.08 -38.47 8.07
N VAL A 173 11.02 -37.30 8.69
CA VAL A 173 10.66 -37.16 10.11
C VAL A 173 9.36 -36.37 10.22
N LYS A 174 8.41 -36.85 11.01
CA LYS A 174 7.12 -36.18 11.25
C LYS A 174 6.95 -35.90 12.74
N VAL A 175 6.66 -34.66 13.09
CA VAL A 175 6.27 -34.23 14.44
C VAL A 175 4.90 -33.58 14.34
N THR A 176 3.85 -34.26 14.81
CA THR A 176 2.48 -33.80 14.59
C THR A 176 1.62 -33.75 15.84
N ASN A 177 0.74 -32.76 15.93
CA ASN A 177 -0.27 -32.65 16.98
C ASN A 177 0.30 -32.74 18.41
N CYS A 178 1.53 -32.24 18.62
CA CYS A 178 2.18 -32.22 19.92
C CYS A 178 2.04 -30.83 20.58
N THR A 179 2.09 -30.80 21.91
CA THR A 179 2.17 -29.55 22.69
C THR A 179 3.52 -29.46 23.40
N PHE A 180 4.21 -28.35 23.25
CA PHE A 180 5.50 -28.06 23.87
C PHE A 180 5.36 -26.86 24.79
N GLN A 181 5.48 -27.09 26.09
CA GLN A 181 5.40 -26.05 27.11
C GLN A 181 6.80 -25.75 27.65
N GLY A 182 7.22 -24.49 27.59
CA GLY A 182 8.44 -24.00 28.24
C GLY A 182 8.19 -23.48 29.65
N ASN A 183 9.21 -22.87 30.24
CA ASN A 183 9.16 -22.26 31.57
C ASN A 183 9.52 -20.78 31.42
N LYS A 184 8.67 -19.87 31.93
CA LYS A 184 8.77 -18.41 31.73
C LYS A 184 10.10 -17.75 32.16
N ASN A 185 10.90 -18.38 33.04
CA ASN A 185 12.03 -17.73 33.72
C ASN A 185 13.40 -18.41 33.49
N TYR A 186 13.61 -19.11 32.37
CA TYR A 186 14.88 -19.83 32.15
C TYR A 186 15.86 -19.07 31.24
N THR A 187 16.90 -18.47 31.82
CA THR A 187 18.04 -17.86 31.11
C THR A 187 19.32 -18.69 31.34
N GLY A 188 20.16 -18.87 30.31
CA GLY A 188 21.54 -19.40 30.47
C GLY A 188 21.88 -20.83 29.99
N GLY A 189 21.03 -21.49 29.18
CA GLY A 189 21.31 -22.83 28.63
C GLY A 189 21.72 -22.87 27.15
N SER A 190 22.57 -23.83 26.76
CA SER A 190 23.14 -24.00 25.39
C SER A 190 22.21 -24.64 24.34
N TYR A 191 20.98 -25.00 24.71
CA TYR A 191 19.95 -25.51 23.81
C TYR A 191 18.61 -24.87 24.17
N GLN A 192 18.01 -24.15 23.24
CA GLN A 192 16.94 -23.17 23.53
C GLN A 192 15.73 -23.31 22.60
N ALA A 193 15.43 -24.50 22.09
CA ALA A 193 14.23 -24.73 21.29
C ALA A 193 13.48 -26.00 21.68
N ALA A 194 12.18 -26.03 21.42
CA ALA A 194 11.38 -27.24 21.61
C ALA A 194 11.76 -28.35 20.61
N VAL A 195 11.94 -27.98 19.34
CA VAL A 195 12.36 -28.91 18.28
C VAL A 195 13.58 -28.36 17.56
N MET A 196 14.62 -29.17 17.45
CA MET A 196 15.80 -28.86 16.64
C MET A 196 15.73 -29.57 15.29
N VAL A 197 16.11 -28.87 14.23
CA VAL A 197 16.31 -29.42 12.88
C VAL A 197 17.75 -29.11 12.48
N ASN A 198 18.65 -30.07 12.64
CA ASN A 198 20.09 -29.88 12.57
C ASN A 198 20.71 -30.77 11.50
N ALA A 199 21.83 -30.34 10.92
CA ALA A 199 22.75 -31.27 10.30
C ALA A 199 23.44 -32.13 11.37
N TYR A 200 23.69 -33.40 11.05
CA TYR A 200 24.62 -34.24 11.80
C TYR A 200 25.93 -34.30 11.03
N LYS A 201 26.96 -33.59 11.53
CA LYS A 201 28.19 -33.34 10.76
C LYS A 201 27.83 -32.75 9.38
N SER A 202 28.19 -33.43 8.29
CA SER A 202 27.89 -33.02 6.92
C SER A 202 26.58 -33.57 6.36
N THR A 203 25.81 -34.37 7.13
CA THR A 203 24.53 -34.90 6.66
C THR A 203 23.40 -33.94 7.08
N PRO A 204 22.73 -33.27 6.14
CA PRO A 204 21.60 -32.39 6.45
C PRO A 204 20.34 -33.20 6.78
N CYS A 205 19.29 -32.51 7.21
CA CYS A 205 17.95 -33.10 7.29
C CYS A 205 17.28 -33.10 5.91
N ASN A 206 16.45 -34.11 5.63
CA ASN A 206 15.67 -34.17 4.40
C ASN A 206 14.23 -34.62 4.69
N THR A 207 13.22 -33.93 4.19
CA THR A 207 11.80 -34.24 4.43
C THR A 207 11.46 -34.26 5.93
N VAL A 208 11.45 -33.08 6.58
CA VAL A 208 11.04 -32.95 7.98
C VAL A 208 9.74 -32.15 8.05
N THR A 209 8.67 -32.78 8.53
CA THR A 209 7.35 -32.17 8.69
C THR A 209 7.05 -31.91 10.16
N ILE A 210 6.76 -30.65 10.50
CA ILE A 210 6.30 -30.22 11.81
C ILE A 210 4.93 -29.57 11.61
N ASP A 211 3.86 -30.29 11.94
CA ASP A 211 2.49 -29.94 11.55
C ASP A 211 1.48 -30.01 12.71
N GLY A 212 0.65 -28.97 12.86
CA GLY A 212 -0.44 -28.98 13.85
C GLY A 212 0.01 -28.95 15.31
N ASN A 213 1.24 -28.49 15.60
CA ASN A 213 1.76 -28.45 16.96
C ASN A 213 1.46 -27.13 17.68
N THR A 214 1.53 -27.14 19.00
CA THR A 214 1.41 -25.93 19.84
C THR A 214 2.67 -25.74 20.67
N PHE A 215 3.26 -24.55 20.61
CA PHE A 215 4.45 -24.13 21.33
C PHE A 215 4.07 -22.97 22.25
N THR A 216 4.42 -23.04 23.54
CA THR A 216 3.98 -22.03 24.52
C THR A 216 5.07 -21.72 25.53
N ASP A 217 5.34 -20.43 25.75
CA ASP A 217 6.30 -19.87 26.72
C ASP A 217 7.70 -20.48 26.59
N LEU A 218 8.24 -20.48 25.37
CA LEU A 218 9.56 -21.04 25.03
C LEU A 218 10.50 -19.94 24.54
N GLU A 219 11.80 -20.19 24.69
CA GLU A 219 12.82 -19.29 24.15
C GLU A 219 12.77 -19.28 22.62
N ASN A 220 12.72 -20.48 22.01
CA ASN A 220 12.43 -20.67 20.59
C ASN A 220 11.47 -21.87 20.41
N GLY A 221 10.64 -21.80 19.36
CA GLY A 221 9.80 -22.93 18.95
C GLY A 221 10.62 -24.01 18.25
N ILE A 222 11.03 -23.71 17.02
CA ILE A 222 11.79 -24.60 16.12
C ILE A 222 13.10 -23.92 15.75
N ARG A 223 14.23 -24.64 15.80
CA ARG A 223 15.54 -24.02 15.54
C ARG A 223 16.57 -24.93 14.88
N SER A 224 17.35 -24.36 13.96
CA SER A 224 18.61 -24.90 13.49
C SER A 224 19.79 -24.19 14.14
N THR A 225 20.68 -24.95 14.77
CA THR A 225 21.96 -24.43 15.31
C THR A 225 23.17 -25.06 14.64
N LYS A 226 23.04 -26.30 14.17
CA LYS A 226 24.11 -27.05 13.53
C LYS A 226 23.78 -27.21 12.05
N TYR A 227 24.69 -26.75 11.22
CA TYR A 227 24.62 -26.82 9.77
C TYR A 227 26.04 -26.97 9.22
N LYS A 228 26.16 -27.36 7.96
CA LYS A 228 27.42 -27.35 7.22
C LYS A 228 27.30 -26.28 6.14
N LYS A 229 28.35 -25.47 5.97
CA LYS A 229 28.40 -24.42 4.94
C LYS A 229 28.02 -25.03 3.58
N GLU A 230 27.08 -24.39 2.87
CA GLU A 230 26.62 -24.77 1.53
C GLU A 230 26.05 -26.19 1.41
N VAL A 231 25.65 -26.80 2.54
CA VAL A 231 24.95 -28.09 2.56
C VAL A 231 23.57 -27.88 3.17
N TYR A 232 22.55 -27.95 2.32
CA TYR A 232 21.20 -27.53 2.66
C TYR A 232 20.34 -28.68 3.18
N ALA A 233 19.49 -28.37 4.14
CA ALA A 233 18.36 -29.22 4.48
C ALA A 233 17.21 -28.98 3.48
N GLU A 234 16.57 -30.06 3.03
CA GLU A 234 15.56 -30.01 1.98
C GLU A 234 14.23 -30.58 2.48
N GLY A 235 13.11 -30.13 1.88
CA GLY A 235 11.78 -30.64 2.23
C GLY A 235 11.39 -30.36 3.68
N ILE A 236 11.82 -29.23 4.22
CA ILE A 236 11.41 -28.78 5.56
C ILE A 236 10.02 -28.16 5.43
N THR A 237 9.04 -28.72 6.13
CA THR A 237 7.65 -28.23 6.13
C THR A 237 7.20 -27.95 7.55
N ILE A 238 6.87 -26.69 7.83
CA ILE A 238 6.39 -26.22 9.13
C ILE A 238 5.04 -25.57 8.90
N ARG A 239 3.96 -26.29 9.18
CA ARG A 239 2.60 -25.84 8.84
C ARG A 239 1.59 -25.97 9.96
N ASN A 240 0.61 -25.09 9.99
CA ASN A 240 -0.52 -25.15 10.95
C ASN A 240 -0.09 -25.19 12.43
N ASN A 241 1.09 -24.68 12.77
CA ASN A 241 1.56 -24.66 14.15
C ASN A 241 1.12 -23.37 14.85
N LYS A 242 0.89 -23.45 16.16
CA LYS A 242 0.58 -22.31 17.02
C LYS A 242 1.76 -22.00 17.93
N PHE A 243 2.30 -20.80 17.85
CA PHE A 243 3.39 -20.31 18.69
C PHE A 243 2.89 -19.17 19.57
N LYS A 244 2.87 -19.40 20.88
CA LYS A 244 2.41 -18.42 21.87
C LYS A 244 3.56 -18.00 22.78
N ASN A 245 3.82 -16.70 22.87
CA ASN A 245 4.83 -16.11 23.76
C ASN A 245 6.24 -16.68 23.53
N MET A 246 6.71 -16.66 22.29
CA MET A 246 8.10 -17.03 22.00
C MET A 246 9.02 -15.86 22.35
N GLU A 247 10.01 -16.09 23.19
CA GLU A 247 10.93 -15.04 23.67
C GLU A 247 11.80 -14.47 22.55
N ILE A 248 12.40 -15.36 21.73
CA ILE A 248 13.33 -15.03 20.65
C ILE A 248 12.70 -15.30 19.30
N SER A 249 12.27 -16.54 19.00
CA SER A 249 11.68 -16.83 17.69
C SER A 249 10.68 -17.98 17.67
N ALA A 250 9.67 -17.91 16.80
CA ALA A 250 8.84 -19.09 16.51
C ALA A 250 9.63 -20.11 15.68
N VAL A 251 10.26 -19.67 14.60
CA VAL A 251 11.14 -20.52 13.78
C VAL A 251 12.46 -19.80 13.50
N THR A 252 13.57 -20.52 13.72
CA THR A 252 14.89 -20.14 13.23
C THR A 252 15.43 -21.21 12.27
N GLY A 253 15.51 -20.88 10.98
CA GLY A 253 16.06 -21.76 9.94
C GLY A 253 17.49 -21.38 9.56
N LYS A 254 18.33 -22.37 9.26
CA LYS A 254 19.70 -22.15 8.75
C LYS A 254 20.04 -23.14 7.66
N MET A 255 20.48 -22.66 6.50
CA MET A 255 20.86 -23.49 5.34
C MET A 255 19.72 -24.44 4.94
N TRP A 256 18.52 -23.90 4.70
CA TRP A 256 17.41 -24.67 4.16
C TRP A 256 17.12 -24.24 2.73
N THR A 257 16.77 -25.20 1.87
CA THR A 257 16.33 -24.94 0.50
C THR A 257 14.90 -25.43 0.32
N GLY A 258 14.05 -24.62 -0.32
CA GLY A 258 12.65 -24.95 -0.59
C GLY A 258 11.82 -25.20 0.66
N ALA A 259 12.16 -24.56 1.79
CA ALA A 259 11.41 -24.75 3.03
C ALA A 259 10.02 -24.11 2.93
N ALA A 260 8.98 -24.81 3.38
CA ALA A 260 7.60 -24.32 3.38
C ALA A 260 7.12 -24.03 4.81
N LEU A 261 6.86 -22.76 5.10
CA LEU A 261 6.43 -22.23 6.39
C LEU A 261 5.06 -21.56 6.22
N THR A 262 3.99 -22.34 6.31
CA THR A 262 2.64 -21.88 5.90
C THR A 262 1.55 -22.16 6.93
N GLY A 263 0.52 -21.32 7.01
CA GLY A 263 -0.63 -21.54 7.89
C GLY A 263 -0.31 -21.51 9.39
N ASN A 264 0.85 -21.01 9.80
CA ASN A 264 1.22 -20.93 11.22
C ASN A 264 0.59 -19.70 11.88
N THR A 265 0.23 -19.83 13.16
CA THR A 265 -0.23 -18.73 14.00
C THR A 265 0.84 -18.38 15.01
N ILE A 266 1.30 -17.13 15.02
CA ILE A 266 2.30 -16.61 15.96
C ILE A 266 1.64 -15.46 16.72
N TYR A 267 1.66 -15.52 18.05
CA TYR A 267 1.05 -14.51 18.91
C TYR A 267 1.85 -14.30 20.20
N ARG A 268 1.94 -13.05 20.67
CA ARG A 268 2.38 -12.73 22.04
C ARG A 268 1.24 -12.15 22.87
N GLY A 269 0.80 -12.92 23.85
CA GLY A 269 -0.20 -12.50 24.86
C GLY A 269 0.39 -11.91 26.13
N ASP A 270 1.72 -11.78 26.20
CA ASP A 270 2.43 -11.22 27.36
C ASP A 270 2.77 -9.72 27.20
N ALA A 271 2.23 -9.07 26.17
CA ALA A 271 2.44 -7.65 25.84
C ALA A 271 3.90 -7.20 25.66
N ALA A 272 4.87 -8.12 25.68
CA ALA A 272 6.28 -7.80 25.51
C ALA A 272 6.61 -7.64 24.03
N LYS A 273 6.80 -6.40 23.57
CA LYS A 273 7.26 -6.07 22.21
C LYS A 273 8.80 -6.20 22.03
N GLY A 274 9.47 -7.00 22.87
CA GLY A 274 10.94 -7.22 22.91
C GLY A 274 11.54 -8.00 21.73
N THR A 275 12.66 -8.70 21.90
CA THR A 275 13.51 -9.33 20.83
C THR A 275 12.88 -10.50 20.03
N ALA A 276 11.57 -10.51 19.78
CA ALA A 276 10.85 -11.63 19.18
C ALA A 276 10.71 -11.54 17.65
N PHE A 277 11.08 -12.62 16.97
CA PHE A 277 10.90 -12.85 15.54
C PHE A 277 9.84 -13.92 15.28
N ALA A 278 8.97 -13.77 14.28
CA ALA A 278 8.17 -14.93 13.85
C ALA A 278 9.06 -15.90 13.07
N PHE A 279 9.74 -15.40 12.04
CA PHE A 279 10.65 -16.17 11.20
C PHE A 279 12.03 -15.52 11.16
N GLN A 280 13.01 -16.14 11.81
CA GLN A 280 14.41 -15.70 11.80
C GLN A 280 15.28 -16.65 10.95
N MET A 281 15.51 -16.29 9.70
CA MET A 281 16.06 -17.18 8.69
C MET A 281 17.50 -16.80 8.32
N TYR A 282 18.34 -17.79 8.02
CA TYR A 282 19.73 -17.56 7.63
C TYR A 282 20.18 -18.45 6.46
N SER A 283 20.73 -17.83 5.42
CA SER A 283 21.23 -18.50 4.22
C SER A 283 20.20 -19.48 3.65
N MET A 284 19.01 -18.96 3.34
CA MET A 284 17.91 -19.70 2.76
C MET A 284 17.98 -19.68 1.24
N THR A 285 17.48 -20.74 0.61
CA THR A 285 17.25 -20.79 -0.84
C THR A 285 15.77 -21.05 -1.11
N GLU A 286 15.11 -20.17 -1.85
CA GLU A 286 13.70 -20.27 -2.25
C GLU A 286 12.72 -20.70 -1.13
N PRO A 287 12.72 -20.03 0.05
CA PRO A 287 11.75 -20.35 1.10
C PRO A 287 10.35 -19.85 0.71
N GLU A 288 9.33 -20.63 1.06
CA GLU A 288 7.93 -20.23 1.01
C GLU A 288 7.48 -19.85 2.44
N ILE A 289 7.19 -18.57 2.66
CA ILE A 289 6.67 -18.06 3.95
C ILE A 289 5.38 -17.30 3.66
N SER A 290 4.24 -17.99 3.65
CA SER A 290 2.97 -17.41 3.22
C SER A 290 1.77 -17.95 4.00
N GLY A 291 0.68 -17.17 4.06
CA GLY A 291 -0.54 -17.58 4.74
C GLY A 291 -0.40 -17.77 6.25
N ASN A 292 0.58 -17.13 6.90
CA ASN A 292 0.72 -17.16 8.35
C ASN A 292 -0.02 -15.97 8.98
N THR A 293 -0.50 -16.17 10.21
CA THR A 293 -1.07 -15.09 11.05
C THR A 293 -0.04 -14.73 12.11
N ILE A 294 0.42 -13.48 12.11
CA ILE A 294 1.49 -12.98 12.98
C ILE A 294 0.96 -11.76 13.73
N ASP A 295 0.78 -11.90 15.04
CA ASP A 295 0.22 -10.85 15.88
C ASP A 295 1.13 -10.54 17.09
N LYS A 296 1.30 -9.24 17.40
CA LYS A 296 2.13 -8.74 18.51
C LYS A 296 3.58 -9.25 18.49
N CYS A 297 4.21 -9.16 17.32
CA CYS A 297 5.60 -9.56 17.10
C CYS A 297 6.51 -8.34 16.89
N ARG A 298 7.81 -8.41 17.24
CA ARG A 298 8.71 -7.30 16.88
C ARG A 298 9.03 -7.33 15.39
N THR A 299 9.51 -8.46 14.88
CA THR A 299 9.91 -8.60 13.46
C THR A 299 9.28 -9.86 12.86
N PRO A 300 8.34 -9.72 11.90
CA PRO A 300 7.68 -10.86 11.26
C PRO A 300 8.67 -11.78 10.55
N ILE A 301 9.47 -11.25 9.63
CA ILE A 301 10.41 -12.03 8.82
C ILE A 301 11.76 -11.32 8.75
N TYR A 302 12.81 -12.05 9.08
CA TYR A 302 14.21 -11.61 9.00
C TYR A 302 15.04 -12.63 8.24
N PHE A 303 15.83 -12.17 7.28
CA PHE A 303 16.83 -12.94 6.55
C PHE A 303 18.23 -12.41 6.86
N GLY A 304 19.10 -13.27 7.39
CA GLY A 304 20.52 -12.96 7.63
C GLY A 304 21.45 -13.96 6.95
N ARG A 305 22.75 -13.85 7.23
CA ARG A 305 23.77 -14.78 6.73
C ARG A 305 24.25 -15.74 7.82
N ALA A 306 24.45 -16.99 7.44
CA ALA A 306 25.18 -17.98 8.21
C ALA A 306 26.48 -18.31 7.46
N SER A 307 27.63 -18.20 8.13
CA SER A 307 28.94 -18.52 7.53
C SER A 307 29.25 -17.78 6.22
N LYS A 308 28.88 -16.49 6.14
CA LYS A 308 29.03 -15.62 4.97
C LYS A 308 28.33 -16.12 3.70
N VAL A 309 27.32 -16.96 3.83
CA VAL A 309 26.49 -17.40 2.69
C VAL A 309 25.22 -16.56 2.65
N ASP A 310 24.89 -16.05 1.47
CA ASP A 310 23.74 -15.20 1.22
C ASP A 310 22.43 -16.00 1.14
N ASN A 311 21.30 -15.30 1.27
CA ASN A 311 20.00 -15.86 0.93
C ASN A 311 19.79 -15.71 -0.57
N SER A 312 19.17 -16.70 -1.20
CA SER A 312 18.70 -16.66 -2.59
C SER A 312 17.18 -16.77 -2.58
N ILE A 313 16.49 -15.67 -2.90
CA ILE A 313 15.03 -15.55 -2.81
C ILE A 313 14.53 -14.83 -4.06
N SER A 314 13.75 -15.53 -4.88
CA SER A 314 13.13 -14.96 -6.08
C SER A 314 12.06 -13.92 -5.75
N ALA A 315 11.78 -13.01 -6.70
CA ALA A 315 10.72 -12.02 -6.58
C ALA A 315 9.36 -12.66 -6.29
N ALA A 316 9.05 -13.82 -6.90
CA ALA A 316 7.82 -14.55 -6.64
C ALA A 316 7.69 -15.01 -5.18
N LYS A 317 8.80 -15.43 -4.55
CA LYS A 317 8.81 -15.78 -3.11
C LYS A 317 8.71 -14.56 -2.22
N ILE A 318 9.27 -13.42 -2.60
CA ILE A 318 9.10 -12.17 -1.87
C ILE A 318 7.62 -11.75 -1.93
N SER A 319 7.01 -11.71 -3.11
CA SER A 319 5.60 -11.36 -3.29
C SER A 319 4.66 -12.31 -2.54
N SER A 320 4.97 -13.61 -2.47
CA SER A 320 4.10 -14.54 -1.73
C SER A 320 4.08 -14.27 -0.22
N MET A 321 5.07 -13.56 0.33
CA MET A 321 5.08 -13.13 1.73
C MET A 321 4.01 -12.08 2.04
N GLU A 322 3.46 -11.38 1.06
CA GLU A 322 2.32 -10.46 1.25
C GLU A 322 1.07 -11.18 1.79
N ASN A 323 0.97 -12.49 1.54
CA ASN A 323 -0.15 -13.31 2.00
C ASN A 323 -0.11 -13.61 3.51
N ASN A 324 0.88 -13.11 4.24
CA ASN A 324 0.89 -13.20 5.70
C ASN A 324 0.06 -12.06 6.30
N THR A 325 -0.83 -12.39 7.23
CA THR A 325 -1.54 -11.38 8.03
C THR A 325 -0.62 -10.94 9.16
N VAL A 326 -0.25 -9.65 9.19
CA VAL A 326 0.63 -9.07 10.21
C VAL A 326 -0.07 -7.94 10.94
N THR A 327 -0.26 -8.10 12.26
CA THR A 327 -0.93 -7.11 13.14
C THR A 327 -0.08 -6.81 14.37
N ASP A 328 -0.21 -5.60 14.90
CA ASP A 328 0.49 -5.10 16.10
C ASP A 328 2.01 -5.35 16.09
N ALA A 329 2.62 -5.32 14.90
CA ALA A 329 4.06 -5.51 14.76
C ALA A 329 4.83 -4.22 15.11
N VAL A 330 6.09 -4.35 15.51
CA VAL A 330 7.00 -3.19 15.60
C VAL A 330 7.59 -2.85 14.23
N VAL A 331 7.92 -3.88 13.45
CA VAL A 331 8.44 -3.77 12.09
C VAL A 331 7.45 -4.40 11.14
N TYR A 332 7.00 -3.63 10.15
CA TYR A 332 6.03 -4.06 9.14
C TYR A 332 6.66 -4.33 7.78
N TYR A 333 7.95 -4.67 7.74
CA TYR A 333 8.64 -5.05 6.53
C TYR A 333 9.52 -6.28 6.72
N VAL A 334 9.79 -6.97 5.62
CA VAL A 334 10.72 -8.09 5.55
C VAL A 334 12.14 -7.56 5.47
N ILE A 335 12.96 -7.92 6.46
CA ILE A 335 14.36 -7.49 6.54
C ILE A 335 15.26 -8.51 5.86
N GLN A 336 16.19 -8.04 5.02
CA GLN A 336 17.33 -8.82 4.56
C GLN A 336 18.63 -8.11 4.94
N LYS A 337 19.56 -8.84 5.57
CA LYS A 337 20.84 -8.29 6.01
C LYS A 337 22.00 -9.13 5.50
N HIS A 338 22.73 -8.57 4.54
CA HIS A 338 24.01 -9.09 4.06
C HIS A 338 25.15 -8.31 4.73
N ASP A 339 25.78 -7.40 4.00
CA ASP A 339 26.72 -6.40 4.51
C ASP A 339 25.96 -5.15 4.98
N ALA A 340 24.91 -4.77 4.26
CA ALA A 340 23.93 -3.76 4.64
C ALA A 340 22.53 -4.37 4.81
N GLU A 341 21.64 -3.61 5.46
CA GLU A 341 20.23 -3.95 5.59
C GLU A 341 19.45 -3.43 4.38
N SER A 342 18.58 -4.28 3.82
CA SER A 342 17.60 -3.93 2.81
C SER A 342 16.21 -4.40 3.26
N ARG A 343 15.18 -3.74 2.72
CA ARG A 343 13.77 -4.05 2.99
C ARG A 343 13.19 -4.68 1.72
N LEU A 344 12.79 -5.94 1.81
CA LEU A 344 12.33 -6.71 0.65
C LEU A 344 10.86 -6.49 0.31
N LEU A 345 10.04 -6.25 1.32
CA LEU A 345 8.59 -6.16 1.21
C LEU A 345 8.04 -5.39 2.42
N TYR A 346 6.95 -4.65 2.23
CA TYR A 346 6.17 -4.05 3.31
C TYR A 346 4.81 -4.73 3.42
N PHE A 347 4.39 -5.09 4.63
CA PHE A 347 3.09 -5.68 4.90
C PHE A 347 2.02 -4.59 4.87
N LYS A 348 1.02 -4.73 4.01
CA LYS A 348 -0.17 -3.88 3.94
C LYS A 348 -1.34 -4.51 4.69
N ASP A 349 -2.40 -3.74 4.95
CA ASP A 349 -3.59 -4.25 5.64
C ASP A 349 -4.87 -3.73 4.98
N LYS A 350 -5.72 -4.63 4.46
CA LYS A 350 -6.96 -4.22 3.77
C LYS A 350 -7.98 -3.54 4.69
N ASN A 351 -7.81 -3.63 6.00
CA ASN A 351 -8.73 -3.05 6.97
C ASN A 351 -8.32 -1.64 7.42
N GLU A 352 -7.07 -1.23 7.19
CA GLU A 352 -6.58 0.10 7.53
C GLU A 352 -6.86 1.08 6.39
N LYS A 353 -7.94 1.84 6.52
CA LYS A 353 -8.45 2.77 5.49
C LYS A 353 -8.77 4.18 6.00
N ASP A 354 -8.53 4.46 7.28
CA ASP A 354 -8.79 5.75 7.90
C ASP A 354 -7.51 6.21 8.62
N PHE A 355 -6.91 7.29 8.15
CA PHE A 355 -5.60 7.75 8.60
C PHE A 355 -5.62 9.20 9.05
N ARG A 356 -4.71 9.54 9.97
CA ARG A 356 -4.43 10.92 10.36
C ARG A 356 -2.96 11.25 10.05
N ILE A 357 -2.72 12.32 9.30
CA ILE A 357 -1.39 12.80 8.94
C ILE A 357 -1.12 14.12 9.70
N THR A 358 0.01 14.18 10.37
CA THR A 358 0.56 15.34 11.11
C THR A 358 1.91 15.73 10.49
N PRO A 359 2.47 16.91 10.78
CA PRO A 359 3.81 17.28 10.31
C PRO A 359 4.91 16.27 10.73
N GLU A 360 4.71 15.52 11.82
CA GLU A 360 5.63 14.50 12.33
C GLU A 360 5.36 13.09 11.81
N THR A 361 4.26 12.88 11.08
CA THR A 361 3.89 11.57 10.55
C THR A 361 4.96 11.05 9.61
N THR A 362 5.42 9.83 9.85
CA THR A 362 6.33 9.12 8.93
C THR A 362 5.52 8.31 7.92
N PRO A 363 6.15 7.89 6.81
CA PRO A 363 5.49 7.05 5.83
C PRO A 363 4.83 5.81 6.44
N TYR A 364 3.70 5.40 5.86
CA TYR A 364 2.91 4.27 6.32
C TYR A 364 3.78 3.02 6.48
N ARG A 365 3.81 2.48 7.69
CA ARG A 365 4.58 1.27 8.06
C ARG A 365 6.08 1.37 7.71
N GLY A 366 6.60 2.60 7.68
CA GLY A 366 7.99 2.94 7.36
C GLY A 366 8.35 2.82 5.88
N HIS A 367 7.38 2.66 4.98
CA HIS A 367 7.63 2.58 3.54
C HIS A 367 8.43 3.80 3.04
N TYR A 368 9.39 3.62 2.13
CA TYR A 368 10.30 4.70 1.66
C TYR A 368 11.31 5.31 2.64
N GLU A 369 11.28 5.05 3.95
CA GLU A 369 12.22 5.70 4.89
C GLU A 369 13.71 5.44 4.56
N THR A 370 14.01 4.35 3.87
CA THR A 370 15.37 3.99 3.41
C THR A 370 15.65 4.36 1.96
N THR A 371 14.67 4.90 1.24
CA THR A 371 14.86 5.32 -0.15
C THR A 371 15.73 6.57 -0.17
N SER A 372 16.72 6.61 -1.07
CA SER A 372 17.66 7.74 -1.18
C SER A 372 16.95 9.09 -1.30
N GLY A 373 15.87 9.16 -2.09
CA GLY A 373 15.05 10.36 -2.27
C GLY A 373 14.36 10.85 -0.99
N TYR A 374 14.05 9.99 -0.03
CA TYR A 374 13.40 10.38 1.23
C TYR A 374 14.35 11.19 2.13
N THR A 375 15.62 10.80 2.16
CA THR A 375 16.66 11.46 2.97
C THR A 375 17.47 12.51 2.21
N ALA A 376 17.47 12.48 0.88
CA ALA A 376 18.22 13.41 0.03
C ALA A 376 17.76 14.87 0.19
N ASN A 377 18.65 15.80 -0.15
CA ASN A 377 18.38 17.25 -0.20
C ASN A 377 17.69 17.77 1.08
N SER A 378 18.21 17.37 2.24
CA SER A 378 17.67 17.74 3.55
C SER A 378 16.21 17.29 3.78
N GLY A 379 15.75 16.27 3.08
CA GLY A 379 14.40 15.70 3.25
C GLY A 379 13.30 16.44 2.51
N GLN A 380 13.60 17.16 1.43
CA GLN A 380 12.60 17.90 0.63
C GLN A 380 11.44 17.05 0.08
N ALA A 381 11.61 15.73 -0.05
CA ALA A 381 10.57 14.82 -0.52
C ALA A 381 9.87 14.05 0.61
N LYS A 382 10.17 14.34 1.89
CA LYS A 382 9.59 13.61 3.03
C LYS A 382 8.07 13.61 3.01
N THR A 383 7.46 14.79 2.93
CA THR A 383 6.00 14.96 2.86
C THR A 383 5.40 14.19 1.69
N TYR A 384 6.04 14.24 0.52
CA TYR A 384 5.60 13.49 -0.65
C TYR A 384 5.56 11.99 -0.38
N TYR A 385 6.65 11.41 0.15
CA TYR A 385 6.70 9.97 0.44
C TYR A 385 5.74 9.56 1.57
N VAL A 386 5.49 10.46 2.53
CA VAL A 386 4.43 10.28 3.53
C VAL A 386 3.11 10.09 2.79
N PHE A 387 2.61 11.11 2.09
CA PHE A 387 1.34 11.01 1.38
C PHE A 387 1.29 9.84 0.40
N ARG A 388 2.33 9.65 -0.44
CA ARG A 388 2.43 8.54 -1.39
C ARG A 388 2.20 7.18 -0.72
N SER A 389 2.88 6.91 0.40
CA SER A 389 2.75 5.63 1.10
C SER A 389 1.33 5.37 1.64
N TYR A 390 0.64 6.41 2.10
CA TYR A 390 -0.76 6.29 2.53
C TYR A 390 -1.71 6.15 1.33
N MET A 391 -1.45 6.84 0.21
CA MET A 391 -2.25 6.69 -1.01
C MET A 391 -2.13 5.30 -1.64
N GLU A 392 -0.93 4.71 -1.67
CA GLU A 392 -0.73 3.32 -2.13
C GLU A 392 -1.46 2.30 -1.22
N GLN A 393 -1.50 2.59 0.08
CA GLN A 393 -2.28 1.80 1.04
C GLN A 393 -3.79 1.95 0.81
N LEU A 394 -4.28 3.17 0.57
CA LEU A 394 -5.69 3.40 0.24
C LEU A 394 -6.09 2.75 -1.08
N GLU A 395 -5.25 2.82 -2.10
CA GLU A 395 -5.45 2.09 -3.37
C GLU A 395 -5.57 0.58 -3.11
N TYR A 396 -4.69 0.02 -2.26
CA TYR A 396 -4.75 -1.39 -1.89
C TYR A 396 -6.03 -1.79 -1.14
N THR A 397 -6.59 -0.89 -0.33
CA THR A 397 -7.87 -1.10 0.37
C THR A 397 -9.10 -0.85 -0.51
N GLY A 398 -8.93 -0.17 -1.65
CA GLY A 398 -10.02 0.23 -2.56
C GLY A 398 -10.66 1.58 -2.24
N GLY A 399 -10.04 2.39 -1.36
CA GLY A 399 -10.53 3.71 -0.93
C GLY A 399 -10.41 3.93 0.57
N GLY A 400 -10.76 5.14 1.03
CA GLY A 400 -10.77 5.49 2.44
C GLY A 400 -10.55 6.97 2.71
N THR A 401 -10.15 7.30 3.94
CA THR A 401 -10.08 8.68 4.43
C THR A 401 -8.68 9.02 4.93
N ILE A 402 -8.16 10.18 4.53
CA ILE A 402 -7.03 10.84 5.20
C ILE A 402 -7.54 12.12 5.85
N THR A 403 -7.26 12.29 7.14
CA THR A 403 -7.42 13.58 7.84
C THR A 403 -6.04 14.20 8.02
N VAL A 404 -5.80 15.37 7.41
CA VAL A 404 -4.57 16.13 7.54
C VAL A 404 -4.76 17.15 8.65
N ALA A 405 -3.95 17.01 9.70
CA ALA A 405 -3.97 17.90 10.85
C ALA A 405 -3.37 19.27 10.54
N ALA A 406 -3.71 20.28 11.33
CA ALA A 406 -3.13 21.63 11.23
C ALA A 406 -1.59 21.59 11.12
N GLY A 407 -1.04 22.41 10.21
CA GLY A 407 0.39 22.45 9.95
C GLY A 407 0.72 22.78 8.49
N THR A 408 2.01 23.03 8.24
CA THR A 408 2.54 23.31 6.90
C THR A 408 3.20 22.07 6.31
N TYR A 409 2.75 21.66 5.13
CA TYR A 409 3.20 20.48 4.40
C TYR A 409 3.78 20.90 3.05
N THR A 410 5.10 20.76 2.88
CA THR A 410 5.77 21.15 1.64
C THR A 410 5.82 19.99 0.65
N LEU A 411 5.34 20.21 -0.58
CA LEU A 411 5.32 19.21 -1.65
C LEU A 411 6.26 19.61 -2.80
N SER A 412 7.35 18.85 -2.91
CA SER A 412 8.29 18.94 -4.03
C SER A 412 7.84 18.16 -5.26
N HIS A 413 7.01 17.12 -5.07
CA HIS A 413 6.53 16.20 -6.09
C HIS A 413 5.02 16.00 -5.96
N SER A 414 4.39 15.59 -7.05
CA SER A 414 2.95 15.34 -7.13
C SER A 414 2.54 14.12 -6.31
N VAL A 415 1.48 14.24 -5.51
CA VAL A 415 0.86 13.11 -4.82
C VAL A 415 -0.30 12.59 -5.67
N CYS A 416 -0.18 11.35 -6.16
CA CYS A 416 -1.24 10.63 -6.86
C CYS A 416 -2.35 10.18 -5.87
N ILE A 417 -3.60 10.49 -6.17
CA ILE A 417 -4.78 10.13 -5.35
C ILE A 417 -5.62 9.08 -6.09
N PRO A 418 -5.79 7.86 -5.54
CA PRO A 418 -6.60 6.81 -6.15
C PRO A 418 -8.11 7.05 -5.95
N SER A 419 -8.93 6.21 -6.58
CA SER A 419 -10.38 6.26 -6.44
C SER A 419 -10.88 6.02 -5.01
N ASN A 420 -12.09 6.52 -4.73
CA ASN A 420 -12.82 6.36 -3.47
C ASN A 420 -12.09 6.94 -2.25
N VAL A 421 -11.32 8.02 -2.45
CA VAL A 421 -10.55 8.68 -1.38
C VAL A 421 -11.16 10.01 -0.99
N THR A 422 -11.30 10.23 0.32
CA THR A 422 -11.58 11.54 0.90
C THR A 422 -10.34 12.05 1.64
N VAL A 423 -9.88 13.25 1.31
CA VAL A 423 -8.85 13.97 2.05
C VAL A 423 -9.49 15.16 2.74
N ASN A 424 -9.59 15.08 4.07
CA ASN A 424 -10.09 16.14 4.93
C ASN A 424 -8.91 16.93 5.48
N PHE A 425 -8.82 18.21 5.16
CA PHE A 425 -7.85 19.12 5.72
C PHE A 425 -8.51 19.85 6.90
N GLU A 426 -7.87 19.81 8.06
CA GLU A 426 -8.32 20.55 9.24
C GLU A 426 -8.04 22.06 9.11
N ASP A 427 -8.62 22.81 10.04
CA ASP A 427 -8.35 24.24 10.18
C ASP A 427 -6.85 24.47 10.44
N GLY A 428 -6.26 25.45 9.75
CA GLY A 428 -4.82 25.75 9.84
C GLY A 428 -3.91 24.85 9.00
N VAL A 429 -4.44 24.01 8.11
CA VAL A 429 -3.61 23.27 7.14
C VAL A 429 -3.12 24.19 6.02
N LYS A 430 -1.82 24.15 5.74
CA LYS A 430 -1.21 24.73 4.54
C LYS A 430 -0.46 23.66 3.75
N ILE A 431 -0.91 23.34 2.55
CA ILE A 431 -0.13 22.57 1.57
C ILE A 431 0.63 23.57 0.69
N GLN A 432 1.95 23.49 0.65
CA GLN A 432 2.77 24.46 -0.07
C GLN A 432 3.65 23.78 -1.13
N LYS A 433 3.57 24.24 -2.37
CA LYS A 433 4.50 23.79 -3.42
C LYS A 433 5.89 24.31 -3.09
N VAL A 434 6.89 23.46 -3.27
CA VAL A 434 8.29 23.87 -3.28
C VAL A 434 8.97 23.38 -4.56
N LYS A 435 9.94 24.15 -5.05
CA LYS A 435 10.82 23.71 -6.14
C LYS A 435 11.74 22.63 -5.59
N ALA A 436 11.75 21.46 -6.23
CA ALA A 436 12.74 20.45 -5.91
C ALA A 436 14.10 20.88 -6.47
N VAL A 437 15.18 20.67 -5.72
CA VAL A 437 16.56 20.87 -6.20
C VAL A 437 17.27 19.51 -6.26
N ASN A 438 18.17 19.32 -7.24
CA ASN A 438 19.07 18.17 -7.33
C ASN A 438 18.37 16.79 -7.18
N THR A 439 17.31 16.54 -7.92
CA THR A 439 16.58 15.25 -7.91
C THR A 439 16.25 14.79 -9.35
N ASN A 440 16.23 13.48 -9.55
CA ASN A 440 15.91 12.82 -10.83
C ASN A 440 14.41 12.49 -10.99
N LEU A 441 13.59 12.82 -9.99
CA LEU A 441 12.14 12.67 -10.06
C LEU A 441 11.56 13.82 -10.93
N ALA A 442 10.36 13.67 -11.46
CA ALA A 442 9.67 14.77 -12.17
C ALA A 442 9.23 15.84 -11.15
N THR A 443 9.60 17.11 -11.33
CA THR A 443 9.76 18.04 -10.17
C THR A 443 8.89 19.29 -10.17
N ASN A 444 8.01 19.46 -11.15
CA ASN A 444 7.66 20.83 -11.55
C ASN A 444 6.29 21.01 -12.19
N LYS A 445 5.27 20.24 -11.79
CA LYS A 445 3.89 20.59 -12.18
C LYS A 445 2.95 20.66 -10.98
N THR A 446 2.65 19.56 -10.27
CA THR A 446 1.43 19.57 -9.41
C THR A 446 1.69 19.28 -7.94
N MET A 447 0.78 19.69 -7.05
CA MET A 447 0.70 19.16 -5.68
C MET A 447 -0.05 17.82 -5.63
N PHE A 448 -1.28 17.77 -6.17
CA PHE A 448 -2.11 16.56 -6.21
C PHE A 448 -2.53 16.19 -7.63
N GLU A 449 -2.32 14.93 -8.01
CA GLU A 449 -2.78 14.36 -9.28
C GLU A 449 -3.89 13.34 -9.01
N LEU A 450 -5.05 13.51 -9.62
CA LEU A 450 -6.18 12.60 -9.45
C LEU A 450 -6.03 11.39 -10.38
N VAL A 451 -5.05 10.55 -10.03
CA VAL A 451 -4.70 9.31 -10.72
C VAL A 451 -4.26 8.27 -9.67
N PRO A 452 -4.54 6.97 -9.86
CA PRO A 452 -4.06 5.97 -8.92
C PRO A 452 -2.52 5.87 -8.91
N PRO A 453 -1.85 5.75 -7.75
CA PRO A 453 -0.40 5.58 -7.68
C PRO A 453 0.15 4.46 -8.56
N SER A 454 -0.58 3.34 -8.74
CA SER A 454 -0.16 2.25 -9.64
C SER A 454 -0.13 2.59 -11.12
N LYS A 455 -0.73 3.72 -11.53
CA LYS A 455 -0.75 4.23 -12.91
C LYS A 455 0.24 5.36 -13.15
N GLU A 456 0.85 5.90 -12.09
CA GLU A 456 1.93 6.87 -12.18
C GLU A 456 3.08 6.29 -13.03
N GLY A 457 3.35 6.91 -14.19
CA GLY A 457 4.39 6.47 -15.12
C GLY A 457 4.02 5.30 -16.05
N VAL A 458 2.77 4.81 -16.01
CA VAL A 458 2.30 3.77 -16.95
C VAL A 458 1.69 4.43 -18.18
N LYS A 459 2.44 4.42 -19.29
CA LYS A 459 2.07 5.14 -20.52
C LYS A 459 0.71 4.72 -21.09
N ASN A 460 -0.08 5.69 -21.55
CA ASN A 460 -1.35 5.50 -22.26
C ASN A 460 -2.31 4.52 -21.56
N SER A 461 -2.36 4.55 -20.23
CA SER A 461 -3.06 3.53 -19.44
C SER A 461 -4.47 3.93 -19.00
N ILE A 462 -4.86 5.18 -19.22
CA ILE A 462 -6.13 5.76 -18.78
C ILE A 462 -6.76 6.55 -19.93
N GLY A 463 -8.07 6.37 -20.13
CA GLY A 463 -8.89 7.03 -21.14
C GLY A 463 -10.35 7.13 -20.74
N GLY A 464 -11.16 7.87 -21.50
CA GLY A 464 -12.56 8.12 -21.18
C GLY A 464 -12.70 8.79 -19.81
N TYR A 465 -13.50 8.20 -18.92
CA TYR A 465 -13.63 8.61 -17.51
C TYR A 465 -13.13 7.52 -16.54
N ASN A 466 -12.08 6.79 -16.94
CA ASN A 466 -11.56 5.62 -16.21
C ASN A 466 -10.32 5.90 -15.33
N GLY A 467 -10.03 7.17 -15.06
CA GLY A 467 -9.04 7.61 -14.09
C GLY A 467 -9.54 7.45 -12.65
N SER A 468 -9.05 8.30 -11.74
CA SER A 468 -9.55 8.27 -10.35
C SER A 468 -11.02 8.71 -10.28
N GLN A 469 -11.80 7.99 -9.47
CA GLN A 469 -13.24 8.21 -9.32
C GLN A 469 -13.63 8.42 -7.86
N ASN A 470 -14.67 9.20 -7.58
CA ASN A 470 -15.22 9.41 -6.23
C ASN A 470 -14.16 9.97 -5.27
N VAL A 471 -13.49 11.05 -5.66
CA VAL A 471 -12.46 11.73 -4.86
C VAL A 471 -13.04 13.00 -4.25
N THR A 472 -12.77 13.22 -2.96
CA THR A 472 -13.11 14.47 -2.26
C THR A 472 -11.87 15.10 -1.65
N LEU A 473 -11.62 16.38 -1.96
CA LEU A 473 -10.66 17.24 -1.28
C LEU A 473 -11.44 18.31 -0.53
N GLN A 474 -11.42 18.28 0.80
CA GLN A 474 -12.27 19.14 1.62
C GLN A 474 -11.46 19.85 2.69
N GLY A 475 -11.43 21.18 2.63
CA GLY A 475 -10.96 22.01 3.72
C GLY A 475 -12.01 22.21 4.82
N ASN A 476 -11.52 22.49 6.02
CA ASN A 476 -12.32 22.97 7.14
C ASN A 476 -11.62 24.24 7.66
N GLY A 477 -12.33 25.36 7.78
CA GLY A 477 -11.73 26.61 8.21
C GLY A 477 -10.70 27.17 7.21
N SER A 478 -9.48 27.44 7.68
CA SER A 478 -8.43 28.19 7.00
C SER A 478 -7.47 27.33 6.16
N THR A 479 -7.96 26.31 5.46
CA THR A 479 -7.13 25.44 4.61
C THR A 479 -6.59 26.20 3.38
N ILE A 480 -5.26 26.17 3.17
CA ILE A 480 -4.56 26.85 2.06
C ILE A 480 -3.77 25.87 1.19
N PHE A 481 -3.95 25.93 -0.12
CA PHE A 481 -3.08 25.34 -1.13
C PHE A 481 -2.26 26.45 -1.81
N ASP A 482 -0.98 26.55 -1.45
CA ASP A 482 -0.10 27.65 -1.83
C ASP A 482 0.90 27.21 -2.90
N CYS A 483 0.70 27.64 -4.15
CA CYS A 483 1.65 27.39 -5.25
C CYS A 483 2.99 28.14 -5.07
N ALA A 484 3.07 29.06 -4.11
CA ALA A 484 4.26 29.79 -3.70
C ALA A 484 4.99 30.51 -4.85
N TYR A 485 4.25 30.92 -5.87
CA TYR A 485 4.76 31.42 -7.14
C TYR A 485 5.83 30.53 -7.79
N THR A 486 5.78 29.22 -7.51
CA THR A 486 6.62 28.24 -8.19
C THR A 486 6.21 28.22 -9.65
N LEU A 487 7.16 28.49 -10.55
CA LEU A 487 6.88 28.60 -11.97
C LEU A 487 6.19 27.34 -12.51
N ASN A 488 5.05 27.55 -13.18
CA ASN A 488 4.18 26.54 -13.77
C ASN A 488 3.65 25.50 -12.78
N ALA A 489 3.54 25.86 -11.49
CA ALA A 489 2.99 24.98 -10.49
C ALA A 489 1.46 25.03 -10.45
N MET A 490 0.86 23.85 -10.44
CA MET A 490 -0.57 23.61 -10.29
C MET A 490 -0.85 23.00 -8.92
N ALA A 491 -2.02 23.30 -8.35
CA ALA A 491 -2.42 22.70 -7.08
C ALA A 491 -3.06 21.33 -7.30
N VAL A 492 -4.01 21.23 -8.23
CA VAL A 492 -4.70 19.98 -8.56
C VAL A 492 -4.71 19.76 -10.06
N VAL A 493 -4.39 18.54 -10.49
CA VAL A 493 -4.53 18.10 -11.87
C VAL A 493 -5.43 16.88 -11.92
N MET A 494 -6.33 16.84 -12.90
CA MET A 494 -7.12 15.67 -13.21
C MET A 494 -7.27 15.47 -14.72
N GLY A 495 -7.26 14.21 -15.12
CA GLY A 495 -7.47 13.75 -16.48
C GLY A 495 -8.25 12.45 -16.42
N HIS A 496 -9.32 12.31 -17.20
CA HIS A 496 -10.15 11.09 -17.22
C HIS A 496 -10.83 10.76 -15.88
N ALA A 497 -11.02 11.74 -14.99
CA ALA A 497 -11.55 11.51 -13.65
C ALA A 497 -13.10 11.55 -13.63
N GLN A 498 -13.71 11.00 -12.57
CA GLN A 498 -15.16 11.03 -12.40
C GLN A 498 -15.61 11.28 -10.95
N ASN A 499 -16.68 12.06 -10.76
CA ASN A 499 -17.29 12.30 -9.44
C ASN A 499 -16.28 12.91 -8.46
N ILE A 500 -15.80 14.10 -8.77
CA ILE A 500 -14.76 14.79 -8.01
C ILE A 500 -15.37 15.97 -7.26
N ASN A 501 -15.05 16.10 -5.98
CA ASN A 501 -15.48 17.22 -5.15
C ASN A 501 -14.27 17.95 -4.56
N ILE A 502 -14.16 19.25 -4.80
CA ILE A 502 -13.12 20.12 -4.23
C ILE A 502 -13.82 21.27 -3.53
N ARG A 503 -13.69 21.36 -2.20
CA ARG A 503 -14.47 22.32 -1.42
C ARG A 503 -13.72 23.00 -0.28
N ASN A 504 -14.09 24.25 0.00
CA ASN A 504 -13.63 25.03 1.15
C ASN A 504 -12.09 25.17 1.22
N ILE A 505 -11.41 25.39 0.09
CA ILE A 505 -9.95 25.53 0.02
C ILE A 505 -9.60 26.91 -0.55
N ALA A 506 -8.61 27.57 0.06
CA ALA A 506 -7.99 28.77 -0.48
C ALA A 506 -6.75 28.42 -1.31
N PHE A 507 -6.80 28.67 -2.61
CA PHE A 507 -5.70 28.52 -3.56
C PHE A 507 -4.97 29.86 -3.72
N THR A 508 -3.65 29.88 -3.53
CA THR A 508 -2.88 31.14 -3.52
C THR A 508 -1.57 31.09 -4.31
N ASN A 509 -1.16 32.24 -4.85
CA ASN A 509 0.18 32.49 -5.40
C ASN A 509 0.54 31.63 -6.62
N GLU A 510 -0.26 31.69 -7.68
CA GLU A 510 0.00 31.02 -8.96
C GLU A 510 1.07 31.78 -9.76
N ASN A 511 1.93 31.07 -10.51
CA ASN A 511 2.87 31.70 -11.45
C ASN A 511 2.94 30.97 -12.80
N GLY A 512 2.12 31.44 -13.74
CA GLY A 512 2.21 31.15 -15.17
C GLY A 512 1.40 29.97 -15.69
N SER A 513 0.57 29.33 -14.87
CA SER A 513 -0.20 28.12 -15.15
C SER A 513 -1.59 28.14 -14.47
N HIS A 514 -2.10 26.99 -14.04
CA HIS A 514 -3.46 26.81 -13.54
C HIS A 514 -3.44 26.43 -12.05
N PHE A 515 -4.40 26.90 -11.25
CA PHE A 515 -4.55 26.30 -9.91
C PHE A 515 -5.14 24.89 -10.03
N ILE A 516 -6.15 24.73 -10.88
CA ILE A 516 -6.80 23.45 -11.20
C ILE A 516 -6.78 23.24 -12.72
N GLU A 517 -6.09 22.18 -13.15
CA GLU A 517 -6.16 21.65 -14.51
C GLU A 517 -7.21 20.51 -14.53
N LEU A 518 -8.37 20.77 -15.12
CA LEU A 518 -9.52 19.88 -15.16
C LEU A 518 -9.74 19.40 -16.59
N ASN A 519 -9.16 18.25 -16.93
CA ASN A 519 -9.23 17.76 -18.31
C ASN A 519 -10.01 16.44 -18.40
N SER A 520 -10.74 16.25 -19.49
CA SER A 520 -11.41 14.98 -19.83
C SER A 520 -12.22 14.35 -18.68
N SER A 521 -12.86 15.14 -17.82
CA SER A 521 -13.42 14.65 -16.55
C SER A 521 -14.92 14.87 -16.43
N LYS A 522 -15.61 13.98 -15.72
CA LYS A 522 -17.07 13.98 -15.59
C LYS A 522 -17.55 14.16 -14.16
N ASN A 523 -18.62 14.93 -13.97
CA ASN A 523 -19.22 15.20 -12.65
C ASN A 523 -18.20 15.78 -11.67
N VAL A 524 -17.69 16.98 -11.96
CA VAL A 524 -16.72 17.68 -11.11
C VAL A 524 -17.40 18.86 -10.43
N THR A 525 -17.26 18.98 -9.11
CA THR A 525 -17.75 20.13 -8.33
C THR A 525 -16.59 20.83 -7.65
N VAL A 526 -16.46 22.14 -7.88
CA VAL A 526 -15.59 23.05 -7.14
C VAL A 526 -16.47 24.07 -6.42
N GLU A 527 -16.50 24.03 -5.10
CA GLU A 527 -17.45 24.82 -4.31
C GLU A 527 -16.82 25.53 -3.10
N ASN A 528 -17.26 26.75 -2.81
CA ASN A 528 -16.81 27.52 -1.65
C ASN A 528 -15.27 27.70 -1.58
N CYS A 529 -14.60 27.72 -2.73
CA CYS A 529 -13.15 27.90 -2.81
C CYS A 529 -12.79 29.35 -3.12
N SER A 530 -11.59 29.78 -2.71
CA SER A 530 -11.03 31.08 -3.11
C SER A 530 -9.75 30.90 -3.91
N PHE A 531 -9.53 31.73 -4.92
CA PHE A 531 -8.34 31.76 -5.76
C PHE A 531 -7.76 33.16 -5.70
N THR A 532 -6.51 33.30 -5.27
CA THR A 532 -5.92 34.62 -5.00
C THR A 532 -4.49 34.71 -5.49
N ASP A 533 -4.21 35.81 -6.18
CA ASP A 533 -2.91 36.20 -6.72
C ASP A 533 -2.33 35.27 -7.80
N PHE A 534 -2.41 35.78 -9.02
CA PHE A 534 -1.80 35.23 -10.22
C PHE A 534 -0.61 36.10 -10.64
N LYS A 535 0.52 35.47 -10.93
CA LYS A 535 1.69 36.14 -11.48
C LYS A 535 1.87 35.76 -12.94
N ILE A 536 1.83 36.78 -13.81
CA ILE A 536 2.22 36.65 -15.21
C ILE A 536 3.71 36.28 -15.27
N TYR A 537 4.02 35.15 -15.88
CA TYR A 537 5.39 34.73 -16.18
C TYR A 537 5.86 35.30 -17.52
N ASN A 538 5.02 35.20 -18.55
CA ASN A 538 5.28 35.73 -19.88
C ASN A 538 3.98 36.11 -20.60
N ASN A 539 4.15 36.60 -21.81
CA ASN A 539 3.07 37.12 -22.63
C ASN A 539 1.92 36.13 -22.94
N LYS A 540 2.18 34.82 -22.85
CA LYS A 540 1.25 33.71 -23.11
C LYS A 540 0.62 33.14 -21.84
N SER A 541 0.96 33.71 -20.68
CA SER A 541 0.62 33.15 -19.38
C SER A 541 -0.64 33.74 -18.76
N HIS A 542 -1.57 34.34 -19.51
CA HIS A 542 -2.89 34.75 -18.96
C HIS A 542 -3.80 33.52 -18.77
N LYS A 543 -3.35 32.56 -17.98
CA LYS A 543 -3.95 31.24 -17.81
C LYS A 543 -5.12 31.29 -16.83
N GLU A 544 -6.02 30.32 -16.99
CA GLU A 544 -7.18 30.11 -16.14
C GLU A 544 -6.79 29.64 -14.73
N ALA A 545 -7.44 30.15 -13.69
CA ALA A 545 -7.35 29.53 -12.38
C ALA A 545 -7.92 28.11 -12.40
N ILE A 546 -9.04 27.90 -13.11
CA ILE A 546 -9.61 26.58 -13.40
C ILE A 546 -9.70 26.38 -14.91
N ASN A 547 -8.85 25.52 -15.47
CA ASN A 547 -8.84 25.17 -16.89
C ASN A 547 -9.71 23.94 -17.15
N ILE A 548 -10.63 24.01 -18.11
CA ILE A 548 -11.58 22.94 -18.47
C ILE A 548 -11.31 22.51 -19.92
N ASP A 549 -10.35 21.61 -20.13
CA ASP A 549 -9.94 21.20 -21.48
C ASP A 549 -10.15 19.69 -21.73
N SER A 550 -9.85 19.23 -22.94
CA SER A 550 -9.70 17.81 -23.27
C SER A 550 -8.22 17.40 -23.16
N THR A 551 -7.97 16.09 -23.08
CA THR A 551 -6.64 15.53 -23.29
C THR A 551 -6.46 15.23 -24.77
N ASP A 552 -5.72 16.08 -25.48
CA ASP A 552 -5.52 15.99 -26.94
C ASP A 552 -4.04 16.20 -27.30
N SER A 553 -3.43 15.21 -27.94
CA SER A 553 -2.02 15.27 -28.34
C SER A 553 -1.74 16.35 -29.39
N ASN A 554 -2.74 16.76 -30.18
CA ASN A 554 -2.58 17.83 -31.17
C ASN A 554 -2.58 19.22 -30.54
N ASN A 555 -3.17 19.37 -29.35
CA ASN A 555 -3.21 20.63 -28.62
C ASN A 555 -2.01 20.79 -27.68
N ASN A 556 -1.39 19.68 -27.27
CA ASN A 556 -0.20 19.63 -26.40
C ASN A 556 -0.35 20.30 -25.01
N GLY A 557 -1.58 20.63 -24.58
CA GLY A 557 -1.87 21.27 -23.29
C GLY A 557 -1.74 20.34 -22.08
N PHE A 558 -2.09 19.06 -22.24
CA PHE A 558 -2.04 18.08 -21.17
C PHE A 558 -0.89 17.08 -21.38
N ASN A 559 0.15 17.15 -20.54
CA ASN A 559 1.42 16.46 -20.75
C ASN A 559 1.71 15.38 -19.68
N TYR A 560 0.75 14.48 -19.47
CA TYR A 560 0.86 13.38 -18.51
C TYR A 560 0.86 12.04 -19.24
N GLU A 561 1.97 11.30 -19.16
CA GLU A 561 2.17 10.08 -19.95
C GLU A 561 1.11 9.00 -19.68
N TRP A 562 0.45 9.01 -18.52
CA TRP A 562 -0.58 8.03 -18.18
C TRP A 562 -1.90 8.22 -18.95
N SER A 563 -2.15 9.41 -19.49
CA SER A 563 -3.30 9.72 -20.35
C SER A 563 -3.11 9.10 -21.73
N ASN A 564 -4.19 8.59 -22.33
CA ASN A 564 -4.19 8.09 -23.71
C ASN A 564 -4.48 9.18 -24.76
N HIS A 565 -4.80 10.41 -24.31
CA HIS A 565 -5.11 11.56 -25.15
C HIS A 565 -6.25 11.31 -26.15
N ASP A 566 -7.30 10.62 -25.72
CA ASP A 566 -8.44 10.22 -26.57
C ASP A 566 -9.46 11.34 -26.87
N ARG A 567 -9.14 12.59 -26.53
CA ARG A 567 -9.97 13.78 -26.74
C ARG A 567 -11.34 13.72 -26.04
N THR A 568 -11.47 12.90 -25.00
CA THR A 568 -12.67 12.92 -24.15
C THR A 568 -12.92 14.34 -23.63
N ALA A 569 -14.13 14.85 -23.78
CA ALA A 569 -14.50 16.15 -23.23
C ALA A 569 -14.77 16.07 -21.74
N CYS A 570 -14.67 17.19 -21.03
CA CYS A 570 -15.35 17.37 -19.76
C CYS A 570 -16.88 17.36 -19.92
N ASP A 571 -17.60 16.75 -18.98
CA ASP A 571 -19.06 16.69 -18.96
C ASP A 571 -19.56 16.89 -17.52
N THR A 572 -20.44 17.87 -17.32
CA THR A 572 -21.04 18.20 -16.02
C THR A 572 -19.99 18.68 -15.03
N VAL A 573 -19.66 19.97 -15.12
CA VAL A 573 -18.76 20.66 -14.20
C VAL A 573 -19.52 21.78 -13.50
N MET A 574 -19.50 21.82 -12.17
CA MET A 574 -20.13 22.86 -11.37
C MET A 574 -19.07 23.65 -10.61
N ILE A 575 -19.06 24.96 -10.81
CA ILE A 575 -18.23 25.92 -10.06
C ILE A 575 -19.19 26.84 -9.32
N ASN A 576 -19.28 26.68 -8.00
CA ASN A 576 -20.33 27.30 -7.20
C ASN A 576 -19.76 28.06 -5.99
N ASN A 577 -20.21 29.29 -5.78
CA ASN A 577 -19.83 30.08 -4.61
C ASN A 577 -18.30 30.23 -4.43
N CYS A 578 -17.58 30.38 -5.55
CA CYS A 578 -16.13 30.56 -5.53
C CYS A 578 -15.76 32.04 -5.66
N MET A 579 -14.65 32.43 -5.04
CA MET A 579 -14.09 33.78 -5.13
C MET A 579 -12.79 33.78 -5.89
N PHE A 580 -12.62 34.70 -6.84
CA PHE A 580 -11.41 34.85 -7.64
C PHE A 580 -10.91 36.29 -7.52
N THR A 581 -9.65 36.48 -7.15
CA THR A 581 -9.05 37.80 -6.97
C THR A 581 -7.67 37.86 -7.61
N ASN A 582 -7.42 38.86 -8.46
CA ASN A 582 -6.14 39.09 -9.12
C ASN A 582 -5.70 37.91 -10.01
N MET A 583 -6.54 37.54 -10.99
CA MET A 583 -6.35 36.34 -11.82
C MET A 583 -5.97 36.64 -13.28
N GLY A 584 -5.32 35.70 -13.97
CA GLY A 584 -5.19 35.74 -15.44
C GLY A 584 -6.57 35.66 -16.11
N VAL A 585 -7.15 34.47 -16.04
CA VAL A 585 -8.58 34.19 -16.27
C VAL A 585 -9.13 33.43 -15.05
N ALA A 586 -10.39 33.63 -14.65
CA ALA A 586 -10.93 32.88 -13.50
C ALA A 586 -11.27 31.43 -13.89
N VAL A 587 -12.10 31.24 -14.92
CA VAL A 587 -12.48 29.92 -15.41
C VAL A 587 -12.52 29.91 -16.92
N GLY A 588 -12.07 28.85 -17.55
CA GLY A 588 -12.23 28.74 -18.99
C GLY A 588 -11.54 27.54 -19.61
N SER A 589 -11.49 27.57 -20.93
CA SER A 589 -10.72 26.68 -21.77
C SER A 589 -10.05 27.50 -22.85
N HIS A 590 -8.96 27.00 -23.39
CA HIS A 590 -8.16 27.76 -24.36
C HIS A 590 -7.73 26.97 -25.59
N THR A 591 -8.07 25.69 -25.60
CA THR A 591 -7.98 24.84 -26.76
C THR A 591 -9.33 24.20 -27.04
N TYR A 592 -9.45 23.48 -28.15
CA TYR A 592 -10.63 22.66 -28.42
C TYR A 592 -10.25 21.45 -29.24
N SER A 593 -11.10 20.43 -29.21
CA SER A 593 -10.89 19.18 -29.93
C SER A 593 -12.02 18.87 -30.89
N VAL A 594 -11.68 18.01 -31.84
CA VAL A 594 -12.59 17.37 -32.80
C VAL A 594 -12.51 15.85 -32.61
N ALA A 595 -13.52 15.14 -33.09
CA ALA A 595 -13.61 13.69 -32.92
C ALA A 595 -12.38 12.99 -33.52
N MET A 596 -11.92 11.92 -32.86
CA MET A 596 -10.71 11.18 -33.29
C MET A 596 -10.77 10.71 -34.75
N ASN A 597 -11.97 10.34 -35.23
CA ASN A 597 -12.18 9.78 -36.57
C ASN A 597 -12.86 10.77 -37.54
N ASP A 598 -13.15 12.00 -37.12
CA ASP A 598 -13.76 13.02 -37.97
C ASP A 598 -13.39 14.42 -37.48
N VAL A 599 -12.46 15.06 -38.20
CA VAL A 599 -11.96 16.40 -37.88
C VAL A 599 -13.00 17.50 -38.07
N ASN A 600 -14.15 17.20 -38.68
CA ASN A 600 -15.26 18.13 -38.86
C ASN A 600 -16.29 18.07 -37.73
N THR A 601 -16.22 17.05 -36.87
CA THR A 601 -17.13 16.90 -35.74
C THR A 601 -16.48 17.46 -34.48
N GLN A 602 -17.00 18.60 -34.00
CA GLN A 602 -16.54 19.23 -32.75
C GLN A 602 -16.82 18.35 -31.52
N VAL A 603 -15.88 18.34 -30.57
CA VAL A 603 -16.03 17.70 -29.27
C VAL A 603 -16.17 18.78 -28.20
N TYR A 604 -17.41 19.02 -27.77
CA TYR A 604 -17.75 20.08 -26.84
C TYR A 604 -17.60 19.66 -25.38
N HIS A 605 -17.15 20.58 -24.53
CA HIS A 605 -17.34 20.45 -23.08
C HIS A 605 -18.80 20.68 -22.73
N GLU A 606 -19.43 19.69 -22.09
CA GLU A 606 -20.88 19.67 -21.88
C GLU A 606 -21.25 20.12 -20.45
N ASN A 607 -22.36 20.85 -20.31
CA ASN A 607 -23.02 21.12 -19.03
C ASN A 607 -22.13 21.81 -17.98
N ILE A 608 -21.41 22.85 -18.39
CA ILE A 608 -20.57 23.65 -17.47
C ILE A 608 -21.42 24.72 -16.78
N THR A 609 -21.56 24.64 -15.46
CA THR A 609 -22.32 25.59 -14.64
C THR A 609 -21.38 26.42 -13.77
N ILE A 610 -21.44 27.74 -13.89
CA ILE A 610 -20.71 28.69 -13.04
C ILE A 610 -21.73 29.61 -12.37
N GLN A 611 -21.85 29.52 -11.05
CA GLN A 611 -22.87 30.26 -10.33
C GLN A 611 -22.47 30.76 -8.95
N ASN A 612 -23.10 31.86 -8.53
CA ASN A 612 -22.88 32.48 -7.22
C ASN A 612 -21.40 32.84 -6.96
N CYS A 613 -20.58 32.93 -8.01
CA CYS A 613 -19.17 33.23 -7.88
C CYS A 613 -18.94 34.75 -7.89
N LYS A 614 -17.84 35.16 -7.27
CA LYS A 614 -17.36 36.54 -7.30
C LYS A 614 -15.98 36.59 -7.94
N VAL A 615 -15.84 37.33 -9.01
CA VAL A 615 -14.54 37.56 -9.67
C VAL A 615 -14.18 39.01 -9.51
N SER A 616 -12.99 39.28 -9.01
CA SER A 616 -12.44 40.61 -8.94
C SER A 616 -11.03 40.71 -9.48
N GLN A 617 -10.77 41.73 -10.30
CA GLN A 617 -9.46 42.00 -10.90
C GLN A 617 -8.91 40.82 -11.73
N THR A 618 -9.01 40.95 -13.05
CA THR A 618 -8.41 40.00 -13.99
C THR A 618 -7.53 40.71 -15.01
N TYR A 619 -6.49 40.03 -15.50
CA TYR A 619 -5.63 40.53 -16.58
C TYR A 619 -6.30 40.38 -17.96
N ASN A 620 -7.03 39.28 -18.18
CA ASN A 620 -7.71 38.99 -19.45
C ASN A 620 -9.23 38.97 -19.28
N ALA A 621 -9.82 37.82 -19.00
CA ALA A 621 -11.27 37.64 -18.87
C ALA A 621 -11.66 37.06 -17.50
N ALA A 622 -12.92 37.22 -17.09
CA ALA A 622 -13.42 36.43 -15.97
C ALA A 622 -13.71 35.00 -16.44
N ILE A 623 -14.43 34.85 -17.54
CA ILE A 623 -14.78 33.54 -18.12
C ILE A 623 -14.37 33.50 -19.58
N ARG A 624 -13.65 32.44 -19.98
CA ARG A 624 -13.33 32.13 -21.37
C ARG A 624 -13.98 30.81 -21.78
N MET A 625 -15.04 30.88 -22.57
CA MET A 625 -15.73 29.70 -23.10
C MET A 625 -15.16 29.38 -24.47
N MET A 626 -14.37 28.31 -24.56
CA MET A 626 -13.89 27.76 -25.84
C MET A 626 -14.50 26.36 -26.06
N ASN A 627 -15.37 26.23 -27.06
CA ASN A 627 -15.99 24.96 -27.45
C ASN A 627 -16.84 24.29 -26.36
N TRP A 628 -17.70 25.06 -25.70
CA TRP A 628 -18.63 24.56 -24.66
C TRP A 628 -20.05 24.39 -25.20
N ARG A 629 -20.81 23.43 -24.68
CA ARG A 629 -22.22 23.27 -25.00
C ARG A 629 -23.06 23.20 -23.72
N ASN A 630 -24.24 23.84 -23.76
CA ASN A 630 -25.21 23.88 -22.67
C ASN A 630 -24.63 24.47 -21.37
N ALA A 631 -23.72 25.44 -21.48
CA ALA A 631 -23.15 26.10 -20.30
C ALA A 631 -24.14 27.08 -19.66
N VAL A 632 -24.12 27.19 -18.33
CA VAL A 632 -24.99 28.08 -17.54
C VAL A 632 -24.12 28.98 -16.66
N ILE A 633 -24.12 30.28 -16.95
CA ILE A 633 -23.39 31.30 -16.20
C ILE A 633 -24.42 32.21 -15.53
N GLN A 634 -24.63 32.05 -14.22
CA GLN A 634 -25.72 32.75 -13.53
C GLN A 634 -25.41 33.25 -12.13
N ASN A 635 -26.05 34.35 -11.73
CA ASN A 635 -25.95 34.93 -10.38
C ASN A 635 -24.49 35.21 -9.93
N ASN A 636 -23.59 35.52 -10.86
CA ASN A 636 -22.20 35.85 -10.54
C ASN A 636 -22.00 37.37 -10.43
N GLU A 637 -21.03 37.78 -9.63
CA GLU A 637 -20.55 39.16 -9.52
C GLU A 637 -19.16 39.29 -10.18
N PHE A 638 -19.09 40.03 -11.27
CA PHE A 638 -17.84 40.35 -11.95
C PHE A 638 -17.46 41.80 -11.64
N LEU A 639 -16.64 42.03 -10.61
CA LEU A 639 -16.33 43.35 -10.05
C LEU A 639 -14.88 43.75 -10.33
N GLY A 640 -14.61 44.86 -11.03
CA GLY A 640 -13.24 45.30 -11.27
C GLY A 640 -12.48 44.47 -12.29
N ILE A 641 -13.18 43.88 -13.27
CA ILE A 641 -12.57 43.19 -14.40
C ILE A 641 -11.70 44.16 -15.22
N GLN A 642 -10.50 43.72 -15.64
CA GLN A 642 -9.44 44.57 -16.23
C GLN A 642 -9.00 45.74 -15.35
N GLY A 643 -9.09 45.58 -14.04
CA GLY A 643 -8.48 46.51 -13.08
C GLY A 643 -6.96 46.47 -13.08
N ILE A 644 -6.35 45.50 -13.77
CA ILE A 644 -4.89 45.30 -13.79
C ILE A 644 -4.40 45.50 -15.22
N GLU A 645 -3.40 46.37 -15.40
CA GLU A 645 -2.76 46.61 -16.69
C GLU A 645 -1.59 45.63 -16.92
N ASP A 646 -1.55 45.04 -18.11
CA ASP A 646 -0.44 44.19 -18.59
C ASP A 646 0.52 44.93 -19.54
N ASN A 647 0.29 46.24 -19.75
CA ASN A 647 1.01 47.14 -20.67
C ASN A 647 0.98 46.74 -22.16
N LYS A 648 0.04 45.90 -22.60
CA LYS A 648 0.03 45.37 -23.98
C LYS A 648 -1.02 45.93 -24.93
N GLY A 649 -1.90 46.80 -24.46
CA GLY A 649 -2.92 47.42 -25.33
C GLY A 649 -4.08 46.52 -25.79
N TYR A 650 -4.14 45.24 -25.39
CA TYR A 650 -5.29 44.38 -25.69
C TYR A 650 -6.58 44.83 -24.96
N ASN A 651 -7.72 44.66 -25.63
CA ASN A 651 -9.06 44.93 -25.11
C ASN A 651 -9.73 43.60 -24.76
N TYR A 652 -9.64 43.16 -23.50
CA TYR A 652 -10.28 41.92 -23.04
C TYR A 652 -11.72 42.17 -22.55
N THR A 653 -12.52 41.14 -22.24
CA THR A 653 -13.95 41.24 -21.86
C THR A 653 -14.24 40.51 -20.55
N CYS A 654 -15.41 40.66 -19.92
CA CYS A 654 -15.73 39.86 -18.72
C CYS A 654 -16.00 38.41 -19.12
N ILE A 655 -16.82 38.18 -20.14
CA ILE A 655 -17.09 36.84 -20.66
C ILE A 655 -16.77 36.81 -22.15
N LEU A 656 -15.81 35.97 -22.53
CA LEU A 656 -15.42 35.71 -23.90
C LEU A 656 -16.02 34.38 -24.36
N VAL A 657 -16.80 34.40 -25.42
CA VAL A 657 -17.50 33.23 -25.97
C VAL A 657 -16.98 32.92 -27.38
N LYS A 658 -16.39 31.74 -27.54
CA LYS A 658 -15.84 31.22 -28.80
C LYS A 658 -16.27 29.77 -28.98
N GLY A 659 -16.99 29.47 -30.06
CA GLY A 659 -17.45 28.11 -30.33
C GLY A 659 -18.47 27.55 -29.34
N ALA A 660 -19.26 28.39 -28.66
CA ALA A 660 -20.21 27.90 -27.66
C ALA A 660 -21.61 27.63 -28.21
N VAL A 661 -22.19 26.48 -27.91
CA VAL A 661 -23.54 26.09 -28.35
C VAL A 661 -24.52 26.13 -27.18
N ASN A 662 -25.61 26.86 -27.34
CA ASN A 662 -26.66 27.08 -26.34
C ASN A 662 -26.19 27.59 -24.95
N PRO A 663 -25.26 28.57 -24.86
CA PRO A 663 -24.87 29.12 -23.58
C PRO A 663 -25.98 29.99 -22.97
N THR A 664 -26.29 29.79 -21.69
CA THR A 664 -27.21 30.65 -20.92
C THR A 664 -26.40 31.56 -20.01
N ILE A 665 -26.39 32.86 -20.28
CA ILE A 665 -25.70 33.88 -19.47
C ILE A 665 -26.78 34.82 -18.92
N THR A 666 -27.12 34.71 -17.63
CA THR A 666 -28.29 35.40 -17.05
C THR A 666 -28.04 35.85 -15.62
N LYS A 667 -28.70 36.92 -15.17
CA LYS A 667 -28.69 37.38 -13.77
C LYS A 667 -27.29 37.64 -13.18
N ASN A 668 -26.28 37.87 -14.01
CA ASN A 668 -24.96 38.27 -13.55
C ASN A 668 -24.90 39.79 -13.37
N THR A 669 -24.03 40.23 -12.47
CA THR A 669 -23.71 41.65 -12.26
C THR A 669 -22.31 41.93 -12.78
N PHE A 670 -22.19 42.90 -13.67
CA PHE A 670 -20.93 43.38 -14.22
C PHE A 670 -20.65 44.80 -13.71
N GLU A 671 -19.50 44.98 -13.08
CA GLU A 671 -19.04 46.28 -12.58
C GLU A 671 -17.55 46.42 -12.86
N LYS A 672 -17.14 47.57 -13.39
CA LYS A 672 -15.75 47.83 -13.80
C LYS A 672 -15.05 48.76 -12.82
N ALA A 673 -13.75 48.56 -12.63
CA ALA A 673 -12.87 49.42 -11.81
C ALA A 673 -11.60 49.91 -12.56
N GLY A 674 -11.42 49.58 -13.85
CA GLY A 674 -10.23 49.93 -14.66
C GLY A 674 -10.46 50.98 -15.76
N THR A 675 -9.38 51.38 -16.47
CA THR A 675 -9.33 52.49 -17.45
C THR A 675 -9.70 52.11 -18.89
N LYS A 676 -9.49 50.86 -19.35
CA LYS A 676 -9.74 50.40 -20.74
C LYS A 676 -11.21 50.07 -21.05
N LYS A 677 -11.83 50.61 -22.11
CA LYS A 677 -13.25 50.40 -22.42
C LYS A 677 -13.47 49.11 -23.26
N ASN A 678 -14.30 48.17 -22.80
CA ASN A 678 -14.76 47.02 -23.60
C ASN A 678 -16.16 46.50 -23.20
N TYR A 679 -16.68 45.47 -23.89
CA TYR A 679 -18.00 44.86 -23.65
C TYR A 679 -18.03 43.93 -22.43
N ALA A 680 -19.20 43.78 -21.80
CA ALA A 680 -19.40 42.80 -20.71
C ALA A 680 -19.34 41.35 -21.25
N VAL A 681 -19.97 41.08 -22.39
CA VAL A 681 -19.86 39.79 -23.10
C VAL A 681 -19.49 40.03 -24.55
N VAL A 682 -18.51 39.28 -25.05
CA VAL A 682 -18.17 39.22 -26.49
C VAL A 682 -18.34 37.79 -26.99
N ILE A 683 -19.13 37.64 -28.05
CA ILE A 683 -19.41 36.37 -28.72
C ILE A 683 -18.80 36.41 -30.11
N TYR A 684 -17.92 35.47 -30.43
CA TYR A 684 -17.43 35.25 -31.78
C TYR A 684 -18.27 34.13 -32.42
N GLU A 685 -18.98 34.45 -33.49
CA GLU A 685 -19.80 33.48 -34.23
C GLU A 685 -18.93 32.36 -34.81
N LYS A 686 -17.73 32.70 -35.29
CA LYS A 686 -16.77 31.77 -35.87
C LYS A 686 -15.43 31.90 -35.17
N THR A 687 -14.79 30.77 -34.87
CA THR A 687 -13.42 30.73 -34.33
C THR A 687 -12.63 29.61 -35.00
N GLN A 688 -11.43 29.94 -35.47
CA GLN A 688 -10.54 29.02 -36.16
C GLN A 688 -9.60 28.30 -35.17
N PRO A 689 -9.04 27.13 -35.53
CA PRO A 689 -8.02 26.51 -34.71
C PRO A 689 -6.81 27.42 -34.65
N ALA A 690 -6.28 27.62 -33.45
CA ALA A 690 -5.11 28.45 -33.25
C ALA A 690 -3.86 27.59 -33.02
N VAL A 691 -3.99 26.41 -32.40
CA VAL A 691 -2.83 25.57 -32.03
C VAL A 691 -2.21 24.96 -33.27
N GLU A 692 -0.88 25.08 -33.44
CA GLU A 692 -0.17 24.59 -34.62
C GLU A 692 -0.46 23.12 -34.93
N GLY A 693 -0.46 22.25 -33.91
CA GLY A 693 -0.80 20.83 -34.08
C GLY A 693 -2.25 20.59 -34.49
N ALA A 694 -3.21 21.37 -33.99
CA ALA A 694 -4.62 21.31 -34.39
C ALA A 694 -4.82 21.83 -35.83
N ILE A 695 -4.13 22.91 -36.21
CA ILE A 695 -4.13 23.45 -37.58
C ILE A 695 -3.56 22.41 -38.54
N ALA A 696 -2.40 21.82 -38.21
CA ALA A 696 -1.76 20.79 -39.02
C ALA A 696 -2.63 19.52 -39.13
N ALA A 697 -3.38 19.20 -38.08
CA ALA A 697 -4.34 18.10 -38.07
C ALA A 697 -5.67 18.41 -38.79
N GLY A 698 -5.85 19.64 -39.30
CA GLY A 698 -7.02 20.01 -40.10
C GLY A 698 -8.31 20.17 -39.29
N TYR A 699 -8.23 20.65 -38.04
CA TYR A 699 -9.40 20.82 -37.19
C TYR A 699 -10.36 21.83 -37.84
N ALA A 700 -11.65 21.48 -37.87
CA ALA A 700 -12.66 22.41 -38.37
C ALA A 700 -12.81 23.63 -37.45
N ASP A 701 -13.29 24.73 -38.06
CA ASP A 701 -13.73 25.92 -37.32
C ASP A 701 -14.83 25.53 -36.32
N THR A 702 -14.85 26.18 -35.16
CA THR A 702 -15.95 26.06 -34.19
C THR A 702 -16.85 27.30 -34.24
N TYR A 703 -18.14 27.11 -33.96
CA TYR A 703 -19.16 28.14 -34.12
C TYR A 703 -19.94 28.38 -32.83
N SER A 704 -20.15 29.65 -32.49
CA SER A 704 -21.04 30.02 -31.40
C SER A 704 -22.48 30.08 -31.90
N VAL A 705 -23.35 29.25 -31.34
CA VAL A 705 -24.77 29.15 -31.71
C VAL A 705 -25.62 29.41 -30.48
N LEU A 706 -26.36 30.52 -30.50
CA LEU A 706 -27.28 30.91 -29.44
C LEU A 706 -28.72 30.86 -29.96
N SER A 707 -29.60 30.16 -29.23
CA SER A 707 -31.05 30.24 -29.43
C SER A 707 -31.61 31.62 -29.08
N ASP A 708 -32.85 31.90 -29.47
CA ASP A 708 -33.55 33.12 -29.10
C ASP A 708 -33.71 33.25 -27.58
N GLU A 709 -33.93 32.13 -26.89
CA GLU A 709 -34.00 32.06 -25.44
C GLU A 709 -32.64 32.42 -24.80
N ASN A 710 -31.53 31.91 -25.34
CA ASN A 710 -30.20 32.26 -24.85
C ASN A 710 -29.88 33.74 -25.05
N ARG A 711 -30.30 34.31 -26.19
CA ARG A 711 -30.15 35.75 -26.47
C ARG A 711 -31.03 36.60 -25.54
N ALA A 712 -32.26 36.15 -25.27
CA ALA A 712 -33.15 36.82 -24.33
C ALA A 712 -32.58 36.82 -22.90
N ALA A 713 -31.99 35.70 -22.47
CA ALA A 713 -31.38 35.55 -21.15
C ALA A 713 -30.23 36.56 -20.89
N LEU A 714 -29.52 37.02 -21.94
CA LEU A 714 -28.51 38.07 -21.80
C LEU A 714 -29.09 39.37 -21.22
N ARG A 715 -30.37 39.66 -21.48
CA ARG A 715 -31.03 40.89 -21.03
C ARG A 715 -31.24 40.94 -19.51
N ASP A 716 -31.25 39.78 -18.86
CA ASP A 716 -31.42 39.67 -17.40
C ASP A 716 -30.15 40.03 -16.62
N ASN A 717 -29.03 40.29 -17.31
CA ASN A 717 -27.79 40.69 -16.65
C ASN A 717 -27.78 42.20 -16.34
N THR A 718 -27.21 42.55 -15.20
CA THR A 718 -27.03 43.93 -14.74
C THR A 718 -25.62 44.41 -15.10
N VAL A 719 -25.52 45.54 -15.79
CA VAL A 719 -24.23 46.16 -16.17
C VAL A 719 -24.16 47.56 -15.55
N LYS A 720 -23.20 47.79 -14.65
CA LYS A 720 -23.04 49.06 -13.91
C LYS A 720 -22.13 50.06 -14.67
N GLY A 721 -22.25 51.34 -14.29
CA GLY A 721 -21.99 52.55 -15.09
C GLY A 721 -20.60 52.84 -15.70
N LEU A 722 -19.65 51.91 -15.69
CA LEU A 722 -18.35 52.08 -16.38
C LEU A 722 -18.10 51.04 -17.50
N CYS A 723 -19.00 50.09 -17.70
CA CYS A 723 -19.02 49.25 -18.89
C CYS A 723 -19.72 50.00 -20.02
N TYR A 724 -18.94 50.48 -21.00
CA TYR A 724 -19.43 51.35 -22.08
C TYR A 724 -20.41 50.66 -23.04
N LYS A 725 -20.38 49.30 -23.14
CA LYS A 725 -21.22 48.51 -24.04
C LYS A 725 -21.59 47.15 -23.43
N ARG A 726 -22.83 46.68 -23.60
CA ARG A 726 -23.35 45.47 -22.93
C ARG A 726 -22.86 44.19 -23.60
N PHE A 727 -23.34 43.89 -24.81
CA PHE A 727 -23.02 42.63 -25.50
C PHE A 727 -22.66 42.88 -26.97
N LEU A 728 -21.62 42.20 -27.43
CA LEU A 728 -21.18 42.21 -28.83
C LEU A 728 -21.23 40.79 -29.38
N THR A 729 -21.85 40.61 -30.54
CA THR A 729 -21.62 39.44 -31.39
C THR A 729 -20.80 39.86 -32.59
N ARG A 730 -19.64 39.23 -32.80
CA ARG A 730 -18.83 39.36 -34.01
C ARG A 730 -19.21 38.24 -34.96
N LYS A 731 -19.76 38.60 -36.11
CA LYS A 731 -20.21 37.65 -37.12
C LYS A 731 -19.06 37.08 -37.94
N ALA A 732 -19.30 35.94 -38.58
CA ALA A 732 -18.30 35.26 -39.39
C ALA A 732 -17.82 36.10 -40.61
N ASP A 733 -18.65 37.01 -41.11
CA ASP A 733 -18.36 37.94 -42.20
C ASP A 733 -17.58 39.20 -41.76
N GLY A 734 -17.22 39.29 -40.47
CA GLY A 734 -16.52 40.43 -39.87
C GLY A 734 -17.43 41.57 -39.42
N THR A 735 -18.75 41.47 -39.62
CA THR A 735 -19.70 42.47 -39.12
C THR A 735 -19.96 42.30 -37.62
N ASN A 736 -20.39 43.39 -36.97
CA ASN A 736 -20.70 43.41 -35.54
C ASN A 736 -22.20 43.59 -35.33
N ASP A 737 -22.79 42.77 -34.45
CA ASP A 737 -24.13 42.95 -33.90
C ASP A 737 -24.01 43.43 -32.45
N LEU A 738 -24.44 44.67 -32.23
CA LEU A 738 -24.37 45.36 -30.95
C LEU A 738 -25.73 45.29 -30.26
N TYR A 739 -25.82 44.52 -29.19
CA TYR A 739 -26.98 44.58 -28.30
C TYR A 739 -26.76 45.76 -27.34
N LEU A 740 -27.08 46.95 -27.85
CA LEU A 740 -27.38 48.11 -27.01
C LEU A 740 -28.86 48.00 -26.67
N GLU A 741 -29.24 48.25 -25.41
CA GLU A 741 -30.65 48.26 -25.05
C GLU A 741 -31.33 49.35 -25.89
N ASP A 742 -32.14 48.91 -26.85
CA ASP A 742 -33.03 49.73 -27.64
C ASP A 742 -33.84 50.56 -26.64
N GLY A 743 -33.84 51.89 -26.80
CA GLY A 743 -34.44 52.86 -25.86
C GLY A 743 -35.96 52.79 -25.70
N VAL A 744 -36.57 51.60 -25.67
CA VAL A 744 -38.02 51.39 -25.63
C VAL A 744 -38.50 50.47 -24.50
N THR A 745 -37.63 49.79 -23.74
CA THR A 745 -38.07 49.11 -22.49
C THR A 745 -37.28 49.60 -21.28
N LYS A 746 -37.77 50.71 -20.71
CA LYS A 746 -37.38 51.23 -19.41
C LYS A 746 -37.55 50.14 -18.34
N ASN A 747 -36.47 49.57 -17.85
CA ASN A 747 -36.45 49.09 -16.47
C ASN A 747 -36.28 50.34 -15.57
N PRO A 748 -37.30 50.75 -14.80
CA PRO A 748 -37.29 52.05 -14.09
C PRO A 748 -36.24 52.18 -12.97
N ASN A 749 -35.39 51.18 -12.76
CA ASN A 749 -34.39 51.15 -11.68
C ASN A 749 -32.93 51.34 -12.12
N ASN A 750 -32.63 51.62 -13.40
CA ASN A 750 -31.25 51.88 -13.86
C ASN A 750 -31.07 53.31 -14.37
N LEU A 751 -30.58 54.18 -13.49
CA LEU A 751 -30.22 55.56 -13.79
C LEU A 751 -28.82 55.62 -14.42
N PHE A 752 -28.70 55.75 -15.75
CA PHE A 752 -27.58 56.47 -16.39
C PHE A 752 -28.01 57.01 -17.76
N ASN A 753 -28.52 58.24 -17.76
CA ASN A 753 -28.64 59.10 -18.94
C ASN A 753 -27.38 59.98 -19.02
N ASN A 754 -26.60 59.85 -20.09
CA ASN A 754 -26.01 60.99 -20.82
C ASN A 754 -25.19 60.48 -22.00
N ALA A 755 -25.90 60.25 -23.12
CA ALA A 755 -25.31 60.16 -24.44
C ALA A 755 -24.92 61.56 -24.90
N SER A 756 -23.75 62.07 -24.52
CA SER A 756 -23.28 63.37 -25.02
C SER A 756 -21.76 63.52 -25.07
N ASN A 757 -20.99 62.45 -25.30
CA ASN A 757 -19.54 62.54 -25.57
C ASN A 757 -18.99 61.29 -26.31
N ALA A 758 -19.66 60.84 -27.37
CA ALA A 758 -19.07 59.91 -28.33
C ALA A 758 -18.56 60.72 -29.53
N SER A 759 -17.27 61.08 -29.53
CA SER A 759 -16.59 61.60 -30.73
C SER A 759 -16.37 60.45 -31.72
N GLU A 760 -16.52 60.73 -33.02
CA GLU A 760 -16.45 59.81 -34.17
C GLU A 760 -15.13 59.01 -34.35
N GLY A 761 -14.19 59.07 -33.39
CA GLY A 761 -12.94 58.29 -33.39
C GLY A 761 -13.03 56.86 -32.82
N ASP A 762 -14.16 56.48 -32.20
CA ASP A 762 -14.31 55.18 -31.51
C ASP A 762 -14.68 54.00 -32.43
N ASN A 763 -14.72 54.23 -33.76
CA ASN A 763 -14.85 53.21 -34.81
C ASN A 763 -13.51 52.89 -35.47
N ALA A 764 -12.39 53.05 -34.77
CA ALA A 764 -11.13 52.46 -35.22
C ALA A 764 -11.33 50.93 -35.26
N ALA A 765 -11.13 50.34 -36.44
CA ALA A 765 -11.06 48.90 -36.62
C ALA A 765 -10.08 48.34 -35.58
N ILE A 766 -10.62 47.66 -34.56
CA ILE A 766 -9.79 46.87 -33.65
C ILE A 766 -9.30 45.71 -34.51
N THR A 767 -8.09 45.83 -35.06
CA THR A 767 -7.37 44.70 -35.65
C THR A 767 -7.01 43.75 -34.52
N ASP A 768 -7.99 42.93 -34.15
CA ASP A 768 -7.76 41.65 -33.52
C ASP A 768 -7.35 40.72 -34.67
N ASP A 769 -6.06 40.52 -34.84
CA ASP A 769 -5.48 39.75 -35.96
C ASP A 769 -5.80 38.25 -35.87
N GLY A 770 -6.62 37.83 -34.90
CA GLY A 770 -7.01 36.44 -34.68
C GLY A 770 -5.83 35.56 -34.28
N LYS A 771 -4.64 36.15 -34.06
CA LYS A 771 -3.40 35.47 -33.71
C LYS A 771 -3.11 35.69 -32.23
N GLU A 772 -4.02 35.29 -31.35
CA GLU A 772 -3.60 35.04 -29.96
C GLU A 772 -2.97 33.64 -29.86
N ASP A 773 -1.65 33.64 -30.00
CA ASP A 773 -0.66 32.82 -29.28
C ASP A 773 -1.08 31.40 -28.89
N ALA A 774 -1.41 30.59 -29.89
CA ALA A 774 -1.53 29.15 -29.74
C ALA A 774 -0.26 28.42 -30.20
N THR A 775 0.86 28.86 -29.64
CA THR A 775 2.08 28.06 -29.56
C THR A 775 2.47 27.98 -28.09
N GLU A 776 2.12 26.88 -27.45
CA GLU A 776 2.71 26.46 -26.18
C GLU A 776 4.14 25.96 -26.36
#